data_AF-A0A3D3DSQ2-F1
#
_entry.id   AF-A0A3D3DSQ2-F1
#
_cell.length_a   1.000
_cell.length_b   1.000
_cell.length_c   1.000
_cell.angle_alpha   90.00
_cell.angle_beta   90.00
_cell.angle_gamma   90.00
#
_symmetry.space_group_name_H-M   'P 1'
#
loop_
_entity.id
_entity.type
_entity.pdbx_description
1 polymer ?
#
loop_
_entity_poly.entity_id
_entity_poly.type
_entity_poly.pdbx_seq_one_letter_code
_entity_poly.pdbx_strand_id
1 'polypeptide(L)'
;MIALSMLSLSTITLRQDSSKSAEAKAQANARLALMIAIGELQKEMGPDMRVSAMAAIFDQNSNTQAIDGVNQPNWLASYDSWGSWLNASYVHPTSGETLKIADTYTPKREKMFRRWLLSLPEGMGADVDAPISVTGWDEKNSVVLVGDGSLNDFAQSNPEQITRAYLNTINETGRSAWWIGPENQKARIDLAKQSRSLGNDEWETAQGDAAEVGTGALPGLGAIDTDPNTSKKLMTRKSLGVVGVDADVVGKHFFDLTASSQGVLTSVRTGHLKKDLSLLFEKGKADLPNLYRFNSGDVREPSIRPMSSEIANKAVLKGRHFAPWTRMRHFYRMYRQDSDALAPNEVQPDRSNEGGTGGSPGLSWDGSKPYTDCNIGTYSAAWEGQDSYTRFPVMSHLTYILSLKTVPGSNQGKYRLRYVMSPVLVYWNPYNVEMRVPNATLSSRFYLEQCQPMKGRFYKGSNLVTDNIMMRFNDEMAKVISYDGGDIIFKPGEFRIFSAKGETIGGDYLFPMPPGFDPQSFGGLPYASGIPNQDFGLSDNPRFAITFGHRIYHMFNYQHGNTPASFVTYRFWSPTGEPHPRSSFRFNQHVDWLNTSQYYAPITPSSNPSPWLFDGDLVPIGYMQLVLKGIHDHDYDTIGWERDWRCRNWIQSPPFYVGKGLYMSDDETTGHTQRVDSPYEFRFGSLLGSGKDVDDIIQHIGRSAIMSSEERVTAVPGLELPSAPIGSLAGFSGMRVDPGWVELGILNPEWSKGFYPRGQGTNLSGRSLHLAQAKATAYQSGVTGPGIGNSFLHPMIPRTNVYQFLNNSVSMEMNDKNNVNGGHTATDTKAYCDYWDHVLLLNDALWDDYFVSSLADQTRPGASASVSLSENLQKLVDGEELANSRYIPHLAGRSSDDVKADLEDTEGYLKSAAHLMVDGMFNVNSTSVDAWHALFAGIRERKVVYRDQNGSLKPVDIPSGKRIALSRFNTATTDQEGDDPEFGITRDDGMQAWSGVRFLDDDQLRKLAEECVKQVKQRGPFLNFSEFINRRLSDNALGTMGALQSAIDYDDASPESGSINYPFKSHADYILEDSDLGTHAFKTPESAVGSRFAGIPGYVIQSDLLKPIANTLSVRDDTFRIRAYGDALDAEGEIIARAWCEAIVQRVPEYSDASNAPEVPARGIDSEGQFTTVDDSELTPTNRQYGRAFKIVSFRWMHRSEI
;
A
#
# COMPACT_ATOMS: atom_id res chain seq x y z
N MET A 1 6.58 90.67 1.22
CA MET A 1 6.31 89.34 0.63
C MET A 1 7.38 88.29 0.95
N ILE A 2 8.68 88.61 0.96
CA ILE A 2 9.78 87.65 1.21
C ILE A 2 9.72 86.95 2.60
N ALA A 3 9.23 87.63 3.64
CA ALA A 3 9.11 87.06 4.99
C ALA A 3 8.00 85.98 5.13
N LEU A 4 6.91 86.07 4.35
CA LEU A 4 5.86 85.03 4.32
C LEU A 4 6.33 83.78 3.56
N SER A 5 7.18 83.96 2.55
CA SER A 5 7.75 82.87 1.75
C SER A 5 8.79 82.06 2.55
N MET A 6 9.60 82.72 3.39
CA MET A 6 10.56 82.03 4.26
C MET A 6 9.91 81.35 5.48
N LEU A 7 8.80 81.86 5.99
CA LEU A 7 7.97 81.16 6.99
C LEU A 7 7.28 79.94 6.38
N SER A 8 6.73 80.02 5.15
CA SER A 8 6.14 78.83 4.51
C SER A 8 7.21 77.80 4.17
N LEU A 9 8.38 78.21 3.67
CA LEU A 9 9.51 77.30 3.41
C LEU A 9 10.06 76.67 4.69
N SER A 10 10.26 77.45 5.78
CA SER A 10 10.68 76.94 7.09
C SER A 10 9.67 75.96 7.68
N THR A 11 8.37 76.26 7.56
CA THR A 11 7.28 75.37 7.99
C THR A 11 7.19 74.13 7.10
N ILE A 12 7.48 74.23 5.80
CA ILE A 12 7.55 73.09 4.88
C ILE A 12 8.77 72.22 5.18
N THR A 13 9.95 72.78 5.47
CA THR A 13 11.12 72.01 5.89
C THR A 13 10.94 71.39 7.27
N LEU A 14 10.35 72.11 8.24
CA LEU A 14 10.00 71.56 9.56
C LEU A 14 8.93 70.47 9.46
N ARG A 15 7.94 70.62 8.57
CA ARG A 15 6.96 69.57 8.27
C ARG A 15 7.58 68.40 7.52
N GLN A 16 8.56 68.64 6.64
CA GLN A 16 9.30 67.57 5.97
C GLN A 16 10.18 66.80 6.94
N ASP A 17 10.85 67.49 7.88
CA ASP A 17 11.67 66.85 8.91
C ASP A 17 10.80 66.13 9.96
N SER A 18 9.67 66.71 10.37
CA SER A 18 8.72 66.07 11.28
C SER A 18 7.99 64.90 10.61
N SER A 19 7.62 65.02 9.34
CA SER A 19 7.00 63.94 8.55
C SER A 19 7.99 62.81 8.30
N LYS A 20 9.25 63.11 7.97
CA LYS A 20 10.31 62.10 7.86
C LYS A 20 10.60 61.43 9.20
N SER A 21 10.56 62.17 10.30
CA SER A 21 10.70 61.63 11.65
C SER A 21 9.54 60.73 12.05
N ALA A 22 8.30 61.14 11.77
CA ALA A 22 7.09 60.35 12.04
C ALA A 22 7.05 59.08 11.19
N GLU A 23 7.40 59.17 9.91
CA GLU A 23 7.49 58.02 9.01
C GLU A 23 8.59 57.05 9.44
N ALA A 24 9.78 57.55 9.79
CA ALA A 24 10.86 56.71 10.32
C ALA A 24 10.44 55.99 11.62
N LYS A 25 9.64 56.66 12.46
CA LYS A 25 9.08 56.07 13.68
C LYS A 25 8.04 54.99 13.39
N ALA A 26 7.11 55.23 12.46
CA ALA A 26 6.14 54.23 12.02
C ALA A 26 6.84 53.01 11.40
N GLN A 27 7.88 53.23 10.58
CA GLN A 27 8.73 52.17 10.03
C GLN A 27 9.48 51.41 11.14
N ALA A 28 10.01 52.09 12.15
CA ALA A 28 10.65 51.43 13.29
C ALA A 28 9.66 50.54 14.07
N ASN A 29 8.43 51.01 14.29
CA ASN A 29 7.37 50.24 14.94
C ASN A 29 6.95 49.03 14.11
N ALA A 30 6.82 49.17 12.78
CA ALA A 30 6.52 48.06 11.87
C ALA A 30 7.65 47.01 11.86
N ARG A 31 8.91 47.44 11.90
CA ARG A 31 10.07 46.53 12.02
C ARG A 31 10.09 45.81 13.36
N LEU A 32 9.79 46.50 14.46
CA LEU A 32 9.66 45.87 15.77
C LEU A 32 8.58 44.78 15.74
N ALA A 33 7.43 45.09 15.16
CA ALA A 33 6.33 44.14 14.98
C ALA A 33 6.74 42.91 14.15
N LEU A 34 7.48 43.11 13.06
CA LEU A 34 8.05 42.03 12.26
C LEU A 34 9.02 41.17 13.07
N MET A 35 9.90 41.78 13.88
CA MET A 35 10.84 41.03 14.72
C MET A 35 10.13 40.23 15.82
N ILE A 36 9.06 40.79 16.41
CA ILE A 36 8.19 40.05 17.35
C ILE A 36 7.55 38.86 16.64
N ALA A 37 6.97 39.07 15.46
CA ALA A 37 6.35 38.00 14.68
C ALA A 37 7.35 36.87 14.35
N ILE A 38 8.58 37.20 13.97
CA ILE A 38 9.64 36.21 13.71
C ILE A 38 10.02 35.47 15.01
N GLY A 39 10.15 36.17 16.14
CA GLY A 39 10.46 35.53 17.43
C GLY A 39 9.37 34.56 17.88
N GLU A 40 8.11 34.95 17.69
CA GLU A 40 6.96 34.09 17.95
C GLU A 40 6.90 32.90 16.98
N LEU A 41 7.15 33.12 15.69
CA LEU A 41 7.25 32.06 14.69
C LEU A 41 8.35 31.06 15.04
N GLN A 42 9.52 31.55 15.46
CA GLN A 42 10.66 30.74 15.87
C GLN A 42 10.31 29.85 17.06
N LYS A 43 9.58 30.36 18.05
CA LYS A 43 9.15 29.59 19.22
C LYS A 43 8.10 28.52 18.88
N GLU A 44 7.15 28.85 18.00
CA GLU A 44 5.99 27.99 17.75
C GLU A 44 6.14 27.05 16.55
N MET A 45 6.99 27.39 15.59
CA MET A 45 7.24 26.60 14.38
C MET A 45 8.73 26.30 14.15
N GLY A 46 9.65 26.76 14.99
CA GLY A 46 11.06 26.36 14.88
C GLY A 46 11.29 24.89 15.27
N PRO A 47 10.75 24.41 16.42
CA PRO A 47 10.82 23.00 16.81
C PRO A 47 10.18 22.08 15.75
N ASP A 48 10.81 20.93 15.50
CA ASP A 48 10.36 19.95 14.50
C ASP A 48 8.98 19.36 14.83
N MET A 49 8.69 19.14 16.11
CA MET A 49 7.46 18.51 16.62
C MET A 49 6.30 19.50 16.67
N ARG A 50 5.97 20.10 15.52
CA ARG A 50 4.92 21.10 15.35
C ARG A 50 4.14 20.85 14.07
N VAL A 51 2.87 21.24 14.12
CA VAL A 51 1.91 21.17 13.01
C VAL A 51 1.26 22.53 12.83
N SER A 52 0.87 22.86 11.61
CA SER A 52 0.18 24.11 11.31
C SER A 52 -1.04 23.89 10.43
N ALA A 53 -2.10 24.65 10.71
CA ALA A 53 -3.36 24.62 9.97
C ALA A 53 -4.09 25.95 10.10
N MET A 54 -4.87 26.30 9.07
CA MET A 54 -5.72 27.48 9.08
C MET A 54 -7.03 27.22 9.84
N ALA A 55 -7.62 28.27 10.43
CA ALA A 55 -8.90 28.22 11.14
C ALA A 55 -10.07 27.73 10.27
N ALA A 56 -9.95 27.79 8.95
CA ALA A 56 -10.89 27.23 7.98
C ALA A 56 -11.19 25.74 8.22
N ILE A 57 -10.31 25.02 8.92
CA ILE A 57 -10.54 23.61 9.29
C ILE A 57 -11.64 23.44 10.35
N PHE A 58 -12.06 24.52 11.01
CA PHE A 58 -13.13 24.53 12.01
C PHE A 58 -14.53 24.67 11.38
N ASP A 59 -14.60 24.59 10.05
CA ASP A 59 -15.83 24.63 9.28
C ASP A 59 -16.90 23.71 9.88
N GLN A 60 -18.08 24.28 10.14
CA GLN A 60 -19.22 23.54 10.69
C GLN A 60 -19.88 22.63 9.65
N ASN A 61 -19.64 22.85 8.35
CA ASN A 61 -20.18 22.04 7.27
C ASN A 61 -19.11 21.54 6.28
N SER A 62 -18.45 20.44 6.65
CA SER A 62 -17.44 19.79 5.79
C SER A 62 -17.91 19.33 4.40
N ASN A 63 -19.22 19.26 4.13
CA ASN A 63 -19.75 18.84 2.83
C ASN A 63 -19.77 19.95 1.78
N THR A 64 -19.52 21.20 2.17
CA THR A 64 -19.49 22.35 1.26
C THR A 64 -18.09 22.92 1.14
N GLN A 65 -17.80 23.55 0.00
CA GLN A 65 -16.54 24.27 -0.19
C GLN A 65 -16.49 25.52 0.69
N ALA A 66 -17.59 26.29 0.75
CA ALA A 66 -17.69 27.49 1.60
C ALA A 66 -17.49 27.14 3.08
N ILE A 67 -16.79 28.03 3.79
CA ILE A 67 -16.54 27.88 5.23
C ILE A 67 -17.73 28.43 6.01
N ASP A 68 -18.34 27.59 6.84
CA ASP A 68 -19.49 27.97 7.68
C ASP A 68 -19.07 28.09 9.15
N GLY A 69 -19.61 29.11 9.82
CA GLY A 69 -19.44 29.33 11.26
C GLY A 69 -18.05 29.79 11.72
N VAL A 70 -17.17 30.26 10.83
CA VAL A 70 -15.83 30.80 11.17
C VAL A 70 -15.68 32.22 10.62
N ASN A 71 -15.53 33.21 11.51
CA ASN A 71 -15.44 34.63 11.11
C ASN A 71 -14.09 34.99 10.48
N GLN A 72 -13.05 34.24 10.81
CA GLN A 72 -11.66 34.50 10.40
C GLN A 72 -10.97 33.20 9.93
N PRO A 73 -11.38 32.63 8.78
CA PRO A 73 -10.87 31.34 8.29
C PRO A 73 -9.36 31.29 8.01
N ASN A 74 -8.73 32.43 7.71
CA ASN A 74 -7.33 32.50 7.27
C ASN A 74 -6.32 32.73 8.40
N TRP A 75 -6.74 32.61 9.66
CA TRP A 75 -5.81 32.65 10.78
C TRP A 75 -5.04 31.34 10.87
N LEU A 76 -3.73 31.43 10.99
CA LEU A 76 -2.85 30.27 11.10
C LEU A 76 -2.65 29.90 12.58
N ALA A 77 -2.82 28.63 12.91
CA ALA A 77 -2.51 28.09 14.23
C ALA A 77 -1.28 27.19 14.21
N SER A 78 -0.61 27.11 15.37
CA SER A 78 0.39 26.08 15.69
C SER A 78 -0.21 25.05 16.66
N TYR A 79 0.12 23.78 16.42
CA TYR A 79 -0.28 22.62 17.20
C TYR A 79 0.96 21.81 17.60
N ASP A 80 0.90 21.15 18.75
CA ASP A 80 1.81 20.06 19.08
C ASP A 80 1.50 18.83 18.21
N SER A 81 2.52 18.16 17.70
CA SER A 81 2.36 16.91 16.94
C SER A 81 2.09 15.71 17.86
N TRP A 82 1.65 14.58 17.30
CA TRP A 82 1.52 13.36 18.09
C TRP A 82 2.89 12.69 18.24
N GLY A 83 3.32 12.62 19.49
CA GLY A 83 4.64 12.15 19.88
C GLY A 83 4.67 10.70 20.37
N SER A 84 3.86 9.79 19.86
CA SER A 84 4.02 8.36 20.19
C SER A 84 3.56 7.51 19.02
N TRP A 85 3.59 6.17 19.12
CA TRP A 85 2.88 5.32 18.16
C TRP A 85 1.38 5.65 18.20
N LEU A 86 0.68 5.54 17.07
CA LEU A 86 -0.75 5.90 17.03
C LEU A 86 -1.57 5.03 18.01
N ASN A 87 -1.14 3.79 18.21
CA ASN A 87 -1.80 2.84 19.12
C ASN A 87 -1.26 2.87 20.57
N ALA A 88 -0.36 3.79 20.90
CA ALA A 88 0.27 3.91 22.22
C ALA A 88 -0.26 5.11 23.01
N SER A 89 0.12 5.18 24.28
CA SER A 89 -0.08 6.38 25.09
C SER A 89 1.02 7.40 24.83
N TYR A 90 0.71 8.66 25.04
CA TYR A 90 1.62 9.79 24.90
C TYR A 90 1.46 10.72 26.09
N VAL A 91 2.58 11.10 26.73
CA VAL A 91 2.57 12.13 27.77
C VAL A 91 2.77 13.48 27.09
N HIS A 92 1.74 14.32 27.12
CA HIS A 92 1.79 15.62 26.48
C HIS A 92 2.83 16.52 27.19
N PRO A 93 3.81 17.08 26.44
CA PRO A 93 5.00 17.70 27.04
C PRO A 93 4.69 18.95 27.84
N THR A 94 3.63 19.69 27.48
CA THR A 94 3.28 20.95 28.15
C THR A 94 2.32 20.73 29.32
N SER A 95 1.34 19.81 29.19
CA SER A 95 0.29 19.61 30.20
C SER A 95 0.59 18.49 31.18
N GLY A 96 1.47 17.55 30.83
CA GLY A 96 1.74 16.33 31.60
C GLY A 96 0.62 15.29 31.54
N GLU A 97 -0.47 15.55 30.80
CA GLU A 97 -1.57 14.61 30.64
C GLU A 97 -1.13 13.39 29.81
N THR A 98 -1.51 12.19 30.25
CA THR A 98 -1.31 10.97 29.45
C THR A 98 -2.52 10.76 28.54
N LEU A 99 -2.31 10.91 27.24
CA LEU A 99 -3.32 10.82 26.19
C LEU A 99 -3.16 9.53 25.38
N LYS A 100 -4.24 9.08 24.76
CA LYS A 100 -4.23 8.24 23.54
C LYS A 100 -4.57 9.11 22.34
N ILE A 101 -4.20 8.69 21.12
CA ILE A 101 -4.53 9.48 19.92
C ILE A 101 -6.03 9.75 19.82
N ALA A 102 -6.86 8.78 20.26
CA ALA A 102 -8.31 8.91 20.26
C ALA A 102 -8.84 10.09 21.10
N ASP A 103 -8.14 10.44 22.18
CA ASP A 103 -8.48 11.58 23.04
C ASP A 103 -8.25 12.92 22.35
N THR A 104 -7.51 12.93 21.25
CA THR A 104 -7.25 14.11 20.42
C THR A 104 -8.26 14.26 19.29
N TYR A 105 -9.13 13.27 19.01
CA TYR A 105 -10.16 13.39 17.96
C TYR A 105 -11.34 14.29 18.37
N THR A 106 -11.15 15.18 19.34
CA THR A 106 -12.11 16.21 19.71
C THR A 106 -12.15 17.30 18.62
N PRO A 107 -13.27 18.06 18.50
CA PRO A 107 -13.36 19.17 17.58
C PRO A 107 -12.15 20.12 17.74
N LYS A 108 -11.62 20.61 16.61
CA LYS A 108 -10.52 21.59 16.55
C LYS A 108 -9.16 21.11 17.09
N ARG A 109 -9.07 19.87 17.57
CA ARG A 109 -7.87 19.32 18.25
C ARG A 109 -7.44 20.16 19.45
N GLU A 110 -8.40 20.65 20.24
CA GLU A 110 -8.17 21.60 21.34
C GLU A 110 -7.03 21.19 22.30
N LYS A 111 -6.88 19.88 22.58
CA LYS A 111 -5.83 19.35 23.46
C LYS A 111 -4.41 19.53 22.92
N MET A 112 -4.27 19.66 21.62
CA MET A 112 -3.00 19.82 20.92
C MET A 112 -2.79 21.25 20.41
N PHE A 113 -3.80 22.12 20.57
CA PHE A 113 -3.74 23.51 20.16
C PHE A 113 -2.77 24.31 21.03
N ARG A 114 -1.89 25.09 20.41
CA ARG A 114 -0.95 25.94 21.13
C ARG A 114 -1.37 27.39 21.10
N ARG A 115 -1.47 27.96 19.90
CA ARG A 115 -1.84 29.37 19.69
C ARG A 115 -2.04 29.76 18.24
N TRP A 116 -2.72 30.89 18.04
CA TRP A 116 -2.80 31.62 16.79
C TRP A 116 -1.55 32.45 16.50
N LEU A 117 -1.17 32.54 15.22
CA LEU A 117 0.00 33.28 14.73
C LEU A 117 -0.40 34.64 14.15
N LEU A 118 -1.04 35.47 14.98
CA LEU A 118 -1.31 36.88 14.70
C LEU A 118 -1.32 37.71 15.99
N SER A 119 -1.29 39.04 15.87
CA SER A 119 -1.50 39.94 17.00
C SER A 119 -2.94 39.85 17.50
N LEU A 120 -3.10 39.42 18.74
CA LEU A 120 -4.37 39.32 19.46
C LEU A 120 -4.26 40.02 20.81
N PRO A 121 -5.40 40.39 21.44
CA PRO A 121 -5.42 40.81 22.83
C PRO A 121 -4.72 39.81 23.75
N GLU A 122 -4.16 40.29 24.86
CA GLU A 122 -3.49 39.44 25.84
C GLU A 122 -4.40 38.30 26.31
N GLY A 123 -3.87 37.07 26.33
CA GLY A 123 -4.62 35.86 26.68
C GLY A 123 -5.44 35.22 25.56
N MET A 124 -5.85 35.97 24.52
CA MET A 124 -6.64 35.42 23.41
C MET A 124 -5.82 34.58 22.41
N GLY A 125 -4.49 34.71 22.42
CA GLY A 125 -3.62 33.94 21.53
C GLY A 125 -3.75 32.41 21.71
N ALA A 126 -4.00 31.96 22.94
CA ALA A 126 -4.17 30.54 23.30
C ALA A 126 -5.65 30.10 23.35
N ASP A 127 -6.59 30.98 23.01
CA ASP A 127 -8.01 30.63 22.90
C ASP A 127 -8.29 30.01 21.53
N VAL A 128 -8.59 28.71 21.51
CA VAL A 128 -8.91 27.97 20.28
C VAL A 128 -10.15 28.52 19.57
N ASP A 129 -11.06 29.17 20.29
CA ASP A 129 -12.32 29.67 19.73
C ASP A 129 -12.23 31.10 19.20
N ALA A 130 -11.08 31.77 19.35
CA ALA A 130 -10.90 33.16 18.94
C ALA A 130 -11.35 33.48 17.49
N PRO A 131 -11.06 32.66 16.45
CA PRO A 131 -11.49 32.96 15.08
C PRO A 131 -13.02 32.92 14.88
N ILE A 132 -13.75 32.35 15.83
CA ILE A 132 -15.21 32.19 15.82
C ILE A 132 -15.87 33.23 16.74
N SER A 133 -15.25 33.53 17.87
CA SER A 133 -15.85 34.32 18.95
C SER A 133 -15.47 35.81 18.94
N VAL A 134 -14.38 36.20 18.26
CA VAL A 134 -13.89 37.58 18.27
C VAL A 134 -14.90 38.53 17.62
N THR A 135 -15.32 39.53 18.39
CA THR A 135 -16.25 40.60 17.99
C THR A 135 -15.74 41.96 18.47
N GLY A 136 -16.27 43.05 17.90
CA GLY A 136 -15.94 44.41 18.35
C GLY A 136 -14.59 44.94 17.85
N TRP A 137 -14.01 44.34 16.82
CA TRP A 137 -12.84 44.88 16.13
C TRP A 137 -13.25 46.03 15.20
N ASP A 138 -12.69 47.21 15.43
CA ASP A 138 -12.92 48.42 14.65
C ASP A 138 -11.60 49.05 14.18
N GLU A 139 -11.64 50.21 13.55
CA GLU A 139 -10.43 50.90 13.07
C GLU A 139 -9.56 51.49 14.18
N LYS A 140 -10.04 51.54 15.43
CA LYS A 140 -9.31 52.09 16.57
C LYS A 140 -8.48 51.02 17.28
N ASN A 141 -8.98 49.79 17.35
CA ASN A 141 -8.35 48.69 18.09
C ASN A 141 -7.72 47.60 17.20
N SER A 142 -7.93 47.64 15.89
CA SER A 142 -7.35 46.67 14.96
C SER A 142 -6.99 47.30 13.62
N VAL A 143 -6.17 46.60 12.84
CA VAL A 143 -5.72 47.04 11.52
C VAL A 143 -5.87 45.92 10.51
N VAL A 144 -6.24 46.26 9.27
CA VAL A 144 -6.26 45.32 8.16
C VAL A 144 -4.84 45.06 7.69
N LEU A 145 -4.46 43.78 7.58
CA LEU A 145 -3.18 43.34 7.03
C LEU A 145 -3.35 42.63 5.69
N VAL A 146 -4.54 42.10 5.41
CA VAL A 146 -4.97 41.58 4.10
C VAL A 146 -6.42 42.04 3.88
N GLY A 147 -6.66 42.87 2.87
CA GLY A 147 -7.96 43.40 2.49
C GLY A 147 -8.05 43.69 1.00
N ASP A 148 -8.79 44.73 0.63
CA ASP A 148 -9.12 45.08 -0.75
C ASP A 148 -7.89 45.22 -1.67
N GLY A 149 -6.77 45.75 -1.16
CA GLY A 149 -5.54 45.89 -1.95
C GLY A 149 -4.83 44.57 -2.27
N SER A 150 -5.17 43.50 -1.53
CA SER A 150 -4.64 42.15 -1.74
C SER A 150 -5.61 41.25 -2.52
N LEU A 151 -6.91 41.42 -2.23
CA LEU A 151 -8.02 40.57 -2.68
C LEU A 151 -8.84 41.19 -3.82
N ASN A 152 -8.67 42.47 -4.12
CA ASN A 152 -9.51 43.23 -5.06
C ASN A 152 -11.01 43.14 -4.70
N ASP A 153 -11.91 43.11 -5.69
CA ASP A 153 -13.36 43.08 -5.49
C ASP A 153 -13.84 41.80 -4.77
N PHE A 154 -13.00 40.78 -4.66
CA PHE A 154 -13.29 39.56 -3.90
C PHE A 154 -13.51 39.83 -2.41
N ALA A 155 -12.82 40.84 -1.82
CA ALA A 155 -13.00 41.21 -0.42
C ALA A 155 -14.41 41.76 -0.11
N GLN A 156 -15.05 42.43 -1.07
CA GLN A 156 -16.38 43.01 -0.88
C GLN A 156 -17.47 41.93 -0.83
N SER A 157 -17.29 40.86 -1.61
CA SER A 157 -18.21 39.72 -1.66
C SER A 157 -17.92 38.66 -0.58
N ASN A 158 -16.71 38.65 -0.03
CA ASN A 158 -16.22 37.65 0.93
C ASN A 158 -15.51 38.35 2.11
N PRO A 159 -16.24 39.12 2.95
CA PRO A 159 -15.64 39.91 4.03
C PRO A 159 -14.92 39.07 5.09
N GLU A 160 -15.27 37.79 5.23
CA GLU A 160 -14.58 36.83 6.11
C GLU A 160 -13.13 36.53 5.65
N GLN A 161 -12.79 36.79 4.39
CA GLN A 161 -11.42 36.61 3.86
C GLN A 161 -10.48 37.75 4.31
N ILE A 162 -11.03 38.88 4.75
CA ILE A 162 -10.26 40.03 5.23
C ILE A 162 -9.60 39.66 6.56
N THR A 163 -8.27 39.74 6.59
CA THR A 163 -7.48 39.46 7.78
C THR A 163 -7.14 40.74 8.52
N ARG A 164 -7.73 40.87 9.71
CA ARG A 164 -7.41 41.93 10.68
C ARG A 164 -6.48 41.41 11.77
N ALA A 165 -5.72 42.31 12.39
CA ALA A 165 -4.90 42.02 13.55
C ALA A 165 -5.07 43.12 14.61
N TYR A 166 -5.00 42.73 15.88
CA TYR A 166 -5.17 43.64 17.00
C TYR A 166 -3.97 44.59 17.16
N LEU A 167 -4.24 45.86 17.50
CA LEU A 167 -3.22 46.87 17.70
C LEU A 167 -2.65 46.81 19.12
N ASN A 168 -1.38 46.43 19.22
CA ASN A 168 -0.62 46.44 20.46
C ASN A 168 0.12 47.76 20.65
N THR A 169 -0.01 48.36 21.82
CA THR A 169 0.58 49.66 22.15
C THR A 169 2.10 49.55 22.38
N ILE A 170 2.87 50.41 21.72
CA ILE A 170 4.32 50.58 21.90
C ILE A 170 4.56 51.92 22.59
N ASN A 171 4.63 51.90 23.93
CA ASN A 171 4.68 53.10 24.78
C ASN A 171 3.53 54.08 24.46
N GLU A 172 3.58 55.33 24.93
CA GLU A 172 2.53 56.32 24.66
C GLU A 172 2.51 56.86 23.21
N THR A 173 3.40 56.36 22.34
CA THR A 173 3.75 57.11 21.12
C THR A 173 3.70 56.31 19.81
N GLY A 174 3.15 55.09 19.84
CA GLY A 174 2.96 54.24 18.66
C GLY A 174 2.23 52.96 18.96
N ARG A 175 1.71 52.29 17.94
CA ARG A 175 1.13 50.95 18.02
C ARG A 175 1.67 50.07 16.90
N SER A 176 1.48 48.77 17.06
CA SER A 176 1.88 47.77 16.07
C SER A 176 0.93 46.59 16.00
N ALA A 177 0.94 45.91 14.86
CA ALA A 177 0.26 44.64 14.68
C ALA A 177 1.00 43.80 13.64
N TRP A 178 0.80 42.49 13.67
CA TRP A 178 1.40 41.56 12.73
C TRP A 178 0.50 40.34 12.49
N TRP A 179 0.67 39.70 11.33
CA TRP A 179 0.00 38.47 10.92
C TRP A 179 0.99 37.58 10.18
N ILE A 180 0.88 36.27 10.41
CA ILE A 180 1.67 35.24 9.73
C ILE A 180 0.73 34.35 8.92
N GLY A 181 0.94 34.31 7.61
CA GLY A 181 0.24 33.44 6.68
C GLY A 181 1.10 32.24 6.24
N PRO A 182 0.49 31.07 6.03
CA PRO A 182 1.19 29.90 5.52
C PRO A 182 1.43 30.05 4.02
N GLU A 183 2.59 29.63 3.52
CA GLU A 183 2.82 29.54 2.08
C GLU A 183 2.89 28.08 1.57
N ASN A 184 3.13 27.09 2.43
CA ASN A 184 3.09 25.67 2.02
C ASN A 184 1.67 25.11 1.91
N GLN A 185 0.64 25.78 2.44
CA GLN A 185 -0.77 25.42 2.20
C GLN A 185 -1.30 25.89 0.82
N LYS A 186 -0.46 26.53 0.00
CA LYS A 186 -0.80 27.14 -1.28
C LYS A 186 -0.09 26.42 -2.43
N ALA A 187 -0.69 26.46 -3.62
CA ALA A 187 -0.06 25.96 -4.83
C ALA A 187 0.94 26.97 -5.39
N ARG A 188 2.12 26.49 -5.76
CA ARG A 188 3.24 27.33 -6.19
C ARG A 188 3.20 27.60 -7.70
N ILE A 189 3.14 28.87 -8.08
CA ILE A 189 2.85 29.31 -9.47
C ILE A 189 4.05 29.27 -10.41
N ASP A 190 5.26 29.48 -9.91
CA ASP A 190 6.51 29.44 -10.70
C ASP A 190 6.92 28.00 -11.07
N LEU A 191 6.22 27.00 -10.53
CA LEU A 191 6.38 25.59 -10.85
C LEU A 191 5.36 25.10 -11.88
N ALA A 192 4.56 25.99 -12.47
CA ALA A 192 3.66 25.65 -13.55
C ALA A 192 4.44 25.34 -14.85
N LYS A 193 3.94 24.36 -15.61
CA LYS A 193 4.49 23.94 -16.91
C LYS A 193 6.01 23.68 -16.89
N GLN A 194 6.54 23.20 -15.76
CA GLN A 194 7.93 22.76 -15.64
C GLN A 194 8.09 21.43 -16.37
N SER A 195 8.41 21.47 -17.66
CA SER A 195 8.62 20.25 -18.43
C SER A 195 10.06 19.76 -18.31
N ARG A 196 10.26 18.53 -17.85
CA ARG A 196 11.56 17.86 -17.95
C ARG A 196 11.72 17.16 -19.28
N SER A 197 12.91 17.24 -19.86
CA SER A 197 13.26 16.59 -21.13
C SER A 197 14.08 15.33 -20.86
N LEU A 198 13.48 14.36 -20.16
CA LEU A 198 14.12 13.11 -19.78
C LEU A 198 13.97 12.04 -20.87
N GLY A 199 14.99 11.19 -20.98
CA GLY A 199 14.92 9.92 -21.72
C GLY A 199 13.93 8.95 -21.07
N ASN A 200 13.51 7.91 -21.80
CA ASN A 200 12.52 6.96 -21.28
C ASN A 200 13.00 6.25 -20.00
N ASP A 201 14.28 5.90 -19.93
CA ASP A 201 14.90 5.22 -18.77
C ASP A 201 15.13 6.14 -17.58
N GLU A 202 15.28 7.45 -17.81
CA GLU A 202 15.27 8.47 -16.75
C GLU A 202 13.86 8.71 -16.22
N TRP A 203 12.82 8.65 -17.09
CA TRP A 203 11.44 8.62 -16.62
C TRP A 203 11.15 7.42 -15.71
N GLU A 204 11.73 6.25 -15.98
CA GLU A 204 11.60 5.06 -15.13
C GLU A 204 12.09 5.29 -13.69
N THR A 205 13.17 6.05 -13.51
CA THR A 205 13.75 6.36 -12.18
C THR A 205 13.04 7.54 -11.51
N ALA A 206 12.46 8.46 -12.30
CA ALA A 206 11.74 9.64 -11.83
C ALA A 206 10.25 9.39 -11.47
N GLN A 207 9.81 8.14 -11.32
CA GLN A 207 8.40 7.82 -11.06
C GLN A 207 7.88 8.33 -9.70
N GLY A 208 8.77 8.66 -8.77
CA GLY A 208 8.45 9.21 -7.45
C GLY A 208 8.26 10.74 -7.42
N ASP A 209 8.23 11.39 -8.58
CA ASP A 209 8.29 12.84 -8.70
C ASP A 209 7.37 13.40 -9.79
N ALA A 210 6.80 14.57 -9.53
CA ALA A 210 6.21 15.47 -10.51
C ALA A 210 6.83 16.86 -10.32
N ALA A 211 7.57 17.33 -11.33
CA ALA A 211 8.27 18.61 -11.27
C ALA A 211 7.31 19.81 -11.19
N GLU A 212 6.10 19.62 -11.69
CA GLU A 212 5.11 20.65 -11.92
C GLU A 212 4.08 20.78 -10.78
N VAL A 213 3.62 22.01 -10.56
CA VAL A 213 2.32 22.29 -9.92
C VAL A 213 1.37 22.88 -10.97
N GLY A 214 0.28 22.17 -11.28
CA GLY A 214 -0.62 22.43 -12.41
C GLY A 214 -1.57 23.63 -12.23
N THR A 215 -1.06 24.79 -11.82
CA THR A 215 -1.87 25.99 -11.54
C THR A 215 -2.62 26.52 -12.76
N GLY A 216 -2.15 26.26 -13.98
CA GLY A 216 -2.87 26.66 -15.20
C GLY A 216 -4.14 25.85 -15.49
N ALA A 217 -4.37 24.73 -14.78
CA ALA A 217 -5.65 24.00 -14.82
C ALA A 217 -6.77 24.72 -14.06
N LEU A 218 -6.44 25.77 -13.28
CA LEU A 218 -7.43 26.54 -12.55
C LEU A 218 -8.18 27.53 -13.46
N PRO A 219 -9.49 27.76 -13.22
CA PRO A 219 -10.26 28.72 -13.99
C PRO A 219 -9.64 30.12 -14.01
N GLY A 220 -9.44 30.70 -15.20
CA GLY A 220 -8.83 32.03 -15.38
C GLY A 220 -7.30 32.05 -15.35
N LEU A 221 -6.63 30.91 -15.14
CA LEU A 221 -5.16 30.81 -15.05
C LEU A 221 -4.51 30.07 -16.23
N GLY A 222 -5.30 29.68 -17.25
CA GLY A 222 -4.80 29.00 -18.44
C GLY A 222 -3.72 29.77 -19.23
N ALA A 223 -3.60 31.09 -19.03
CA ALA A 223 -2.53 31.90 -19.60
C ALA A 223 -1.13 31.45 -19.12
N ILE A 224 -1.02 30.91 -17.90
CA ILE A 224 0.25 30.40 -17.34
C ILE A 224 0.75 29.20 -18.16
N ASP A 225 -0.19 28.37 -18.66
CA ASP A 225 0.11 27.15 -19.41
C ASP A 225 0.39 27.41 -20.90
N THR A 226 0.47 28.66 -21.36
CA THR A 226 0.68 28.96 -22.78
C THR A 226 2.12 28.69 -23.23
N ASP A 227 3.13 29.12 -22.46
CA ASP A 227 4.56 28.99 -22.75
C ASP A 227 5.32 28.48 -21.52
N PRO A 228 6.19 27.44 -21.65
CA PRO A 228 7.06 26.98 -20.55
C PRO A 228 7.92 28.08 -19.90
N ASN A 229 8.22 29.18 -20.60
CA ASN A 229 9.01 30.28 -20.03
C ASN A 229 8.17 31.30 -19.24
N THR A 230 6.84 31.22 -19.27
CA THR A 230 5.95 32.12 -18.53
C THR A 230 6.12 31.95 -17.04
N SER A 231 6.18 30.71 -16.54
CA SER A 231 6.33 30.40 -15.11
C SER A 231 7.64 30.92 -14.51
N LYS A 232 8.74 30.88 -15.28
CA LYS A 232 10.05 31.44 -14.88
C LYS A 232 10.01 32.96 -14.61
N LYS A 233 9.01 33.67 -15.12
CA LYS A 233 8.80 35.11 -14.89
C LYS A 233 7.91 35.39 -13.68
N LEU A 234 7.28 34.37 -13.09
CA LEU A 234 6.34 34.50 -11.97
C LEU A 234 7.06 34.57 -10.62
N MET A 235 7.96 35.54 -10.45
CA MET A 235 8.75 35.69 -9.21
C MET A 235 7.91 36.12 -7.99
N THR A 236 6.73 36.68 -8.25
CA THR A 236 5.76 37.08 -7.21
C THR A 236 4.35 36.86 -7.73
N ARG A 237 3.37 36.72 -6.83
CA ARG A 237 1.93 36.64 -7.20
C ARG A 237 1.49 37.80 -8.10
N LYS A 238 2.00 39.01 -7.88
CA LYS A 238 1.63 40.19 -8.69
C LYS A 238 2.05 40.07 -10.17
N SER A 239 3.04 39.23 -10.45
CA SER A 239 3.50 38.94 -11.81
C SER A 239 2.42 38.21 -12.64
N LEU A 240 1.41 37.61 -12.01
CA LEU A 240 0.26 37.02 -12.70
C LEU A 240 -0.48 38.05 -13.59
N GLY A 241 -0.61 39.30 -13.11
CA GLY A 241 -1.20 40.37 -13.92
C GLY A 241 -0.37 40.72 -15.16
N VAL A 242 0.95 40.54 -15.10
CA VAL A 242 1.87 40.80 -16.23
C VAL A 242 1.74 39.75 -17.32
N VAL A 243 1.38 38.52 -16.96
CA VAL A 243 1.16 37.41 -17.92
C VAL A 243 -0.29 37.34 -18.42
N GLY A 244 -1.09 38.36 -18.14
CA GLY A 244 -2.45 38.50 -18.68
C GLY A 244 -3.55 37.83 -17.85
N VAL A 245 -3.28 37.49 -16.58
CA VAL A 245 -4.34 37.03 -15.65
C VAL A 245 -5.08 38.25 -15.11
N ASP A 246 -6.42 38.19 -15.14
CA ASP A 246 -7.27 39.27 -14.63
C ASP A 246 -7.01 39.56 -13.15
N ALA A 247 -7.03 40.85 -12.78
CA ALA A 247 -6.75 41.29 -11.42
C ALA A 247 -7.67 40.62 -10.39
N ASP A 248 -8.95 40.41 -10.72
CA ASP A 248 -9.91 39.76 -9.84
C ASP A 248 -9.57 38.29 -9.58
N VAL A 249 -9.08 37.58 -10.60
CA VAL A 249 -8.60 36.20 -10.46
C VAL A 249 -7.35 36.15 -9.57
N VAL A 250 -6.41 37.09 -9.78
CA VAL A 250 -5.22 37.20 -8.92
C VAL A 250 -5.61 37.47 -7.47
N GLY A 251 -6.56 38.39 -7.24
CA GLY A 251 -7.09 38.77 -5.93
C GLY A 251 -7.75 37.61 -5.20
N LYS A 252 -8.68 36.92 -5.88
CA LYS A 252 -9.37 35.73 -5.39
C LYS A 252 -8.42 34.68 -4.83
N HIS A 253 -7.31 34.43 -5.53
CA HIS A 253 -6.38 33.35 -5.20
C HIS A 253 -5.24 33.73 -4.24
N PHE A 254 -5.38 34.80 -3.45
CA PHE A 254 -4.35 35.21 -2.47
C PHE A 254 -4.02 34.11 -1.44
N PHE A 255 -5.04 33.37 -1.00
CA PHE A 255 -4.92 32.28 -0.02
C PHE A 255 -4.74 30.90 -0.67
N ASP A 256 -4.82 30.79 -1.99
CA ASP A 256 -4.68 29.54 -2.73
C ASP A 256 -3.32 29.41 -3.43
N LEU A 257 -2.72 30.54 -3.84
CA LEU A 257 -1.52 30.55 -4.69
C LEU A 257 -0.35 31.32 -4.05
N THR A 258 0.86 30.81 -4.29
CA THR A 258 2.12 31.42 -3.84
C THR A 258 3.19 31.39 -4.92
N ALA A 259 4.21 32.25 -4.79
CA ALA A 259 5.47 32.18 -5.55
C ALA A 259 6.65 31.71 -4.68
N SER A 260 6.39 31.29 -3.43
CA SER A 260 7.44 30.90 -2.48
C SER A 260 6.90 29.79 -1.59
N SER A 261 7.44 28.59 -1.75
CA SER A 261 7.11 27.46 -0.90
C SER A 261 8.30 26.50 -0.97
N GLN A 262 8.97 26.31 0.14
CA GLN A 262 10.04 25.34 0.33
C GLN A 262 9.89 24.65 1.68
N GLY A 263 10.45 23.46 1.80
CA GLY A 263 10.27 22.62 2.97
C GLY A 263 11.55 21.94 3.45
N VAL A 264 11.56 21.61 4.74
CA VAL A 264 12.61 20.82 5.36
C VAL A 264 12.10 19.39 5.57
N LEU A 265 12.93 18.41 5.25
CA LEU A 265 12.62 16.99 5.48
C LEU A 265 12.77 16.64 6.96
N THR A 266 11.80 17.05 7.79
CA THR A 266 11.77 16.77 9.24
C THR A 266 10.70 15.75 9.61
N SER A 267 10.98 14.91 10.60
CA SER A 267 9.98 14.13 11.32
C SER A 267 9.31 14.98 12.38
N VAL A 268 7.99 15.15 12.24
CA VAL A 268 7.18 15.80 13.28
C VAL A 268 6.94 14.91 14.49
N ARG A 269 7.24 13.60 14.40
CA ARG A 269 7.06 12.68 15.53
C ARG A 269 8.24 12.73 16.48
N THR A 270 9.44 12.50 15.95
CA THR A 270 10.69 12.31 16.70
C THR A 270 11.55 13.57 16.76
N GLY A 271 11.20 14.58 15.98
CA GLY A 271 11.90 15.85 15.96
C GLY A 271 13.35 15.75 15.49
N HIS A 272 13.56 15.05 14.37
CA HIS A 272 14.85 14.96 13.69
C HIS A 272 14.67 15.09 12.17
N LEU A 273 15.77 15.19 11.42
CA LEU A 273 15.73 15.14 9.95
C LEU A 273 15.42 13.72 9.47
N LYS A 274 14.54 13.56 8.48
CA LYS A 274 14.13 12.23 7.99
C LYS A 274 15.34 11.43 7.48
N LYS A 275 15.27 10.12 7.63
CA LYS A 275 16.32 9.17 7.22
C LYS A 275 16.05 8.69 5.80
N ASP A 276 17.09 8.64 4.98
CA ASP A 276 16.96 8.33 3.55
C ASP A 276 17.11 6.84 3.28
N LEU A 277 16.02 6.21 2.84
CA LEU A 277 16.02 4.80 2.50
C LEU A 277 16.82 4.48 1.22
N SER A 278 16.98 5.44 0.31
CA SER A 278 17.76 5.21 -0.92
C SER A 278 19.21 4.94 -0.53
N LEU A 279 19.85 5.87 0.19
CA LEU A 279 21.23 5.71 0.65
C LEU A 279 21.40 4.55 1.65
N LEU A 280 20.41 4.28 2.50
CA LEU A 280 20.46 3.13 3.39
C LEU A 280 20.46 1.80 2.61
N PHE A 281 19.60 1.68 1.60
CA PHE A 281 19.45 0.46 0.83
C PHE A 281 20.51 0.28 -0.26
N GLU A 282 21.19 1.35 -0.70
CA GLU A 282 22.36 1.26 -1.58
C GLU A 282 23.60 0.66 -0.89
N LYS A 283 23.68 0.68 0.44
CA LYS A 283 24.78 0.06 1.17
C LYS A 283 24.77 -1.46 1.03
N GLY A 284 25.96 -2.06 0.91
CA GLY A 284 26.12 -3.50 1.06
C GLY A 284 25.81 -3.96 2.49
N LYS A 285 25.43 -5.23 2.65
CA LYS A 285 25.02 -5.83 3.93
C LYS A 285 26.01 -5.58 5.07
N ALA A 286 27.31 -5.66 4.79
CA ALA A 286 28.35 -5.47 5.81
C ALA A 286 28.31 -4.06 6.43
N ASP A 287 27.91 -3.06 5.65
CA ASP A 287 27.86 -1.65 6.02
C ASP A 287 26.49 -1.22 6.55
N LEU A 288 25.50 -2.13 6.59
CA LEU A 288 24.21 -1.85 7.19
C LEU A 288 24.33 -1.75 8.73
N PRO A 289 23.70 -0.73 9.35
CA PRO A 289 23.58 -0.68 10.80
C PRO A 289 22.85 -1.90 11.35
N ASN A 290 23.20 -2.32 12.58
CA ASN A 290 22.63 -3.52 13.22
C ASN A 290 21.09 -3.55 13.25
N LEU A 291 20.45 -2.40 13.40
CA LEU A 291 18.98 -2.28 13.41
C LEU A 291 18.31 -2.78 12.11
N TYR A 292 19.02 -2.71 10.99
CA TYR A 292 18.52 -3.04 9.66
C TYR A 292 19.13 -4.33 9.10
N ARG A 293 20.10 -4.92 9.81
CA ARG A 293 20.92 -6.01 9.30
C ARG A 293 20.54 -7.35 9.90
N PHE A 294 20.18 -8.29 9.04
CA PHE A 294 19.99 -9.69 9.42
C PHE A 294 21.31 -10.47 9.37
N ASN A 295 21.67 -11.16 10.44
CA ASN A 295 22.90 -11.94 10.57
C ASN A 295 22.61 -13.44 10.73
N SER A 296 23.57 -14.27 10.30
CA SER A 296 23.49 -15.71 10.55
C SER A 296 23.46 -15.99 12.05
N GLY A 297 22.49 -16.79 12.49
CA GLY A 297 22.28 -17.11 13.91
C GLY A 297 21.31 -16.17 14.63
N ASP A 298 20.88 -15.07 13.99
CA ASP A 298 19.73 -14.33 14.47
C ASP A 298 18.51 -15.25 14.51
N VAL A 299 17.65 -15.08 15.51
CA VAL A 299 16.45 -15.91 15.66
C VAL A 299 15.25 -15.38 14.87
N ARG A 300 15.39 -14.20 14.23
CA ARG A 300 14.38 -13.55 13.37
C ARG A 300 14.97 -12.40 12.56
N GLU A 301 14.28 -11.96 11.52
CA GLU A 301 14.61 -10.74 10.78
C GLU A 301 14.28 -9.45 11.57
N PRO A 302 15.10 -8.38 11.44
CA PRO A 302 14.77 -7.06 11.99
C PRO A 302 13.50 -6.49 11.36
N SER A 303 12.57 -6.02 12.19
CA SER A 303 11.26 -5.53 11.76
C SER A 303 11.24 -4.01 11.56
N ILE A 304 10.50 -3.56 10.55
CA ILE A 304 10.21 -2.14 10.29
C ILE A 304 9.51 -1.50 11.49
N ARG A 305 8.44 -2.15 11.97
CA ARG A 305 7.76 -1.78 13.21
C ARG A 305 8.28 -2.66 14.36
N PRO A 306 8.87 -2.10 15.43
CA PRO A 306 9.29 -2.89 16.59
C PRO A 306 8.09 -3.47 17.35
N MET A 307 8.28 -4.56 18.09
CA MET A 307 7.28 -5.08 19.04
C MET A 307 7.35 -4.29 20.36
N SER A 308 6.79 -3.09 20.37
CA SER A 308 6.79 -2.22 21.54
C SER A 308 5.88 -2.72 22.65
N SER A 309 6.12 -2.27 23.89
CA SER A 309 5.49 -2.84 25.09
C SER A 309 3.95 -2.82 25.09
N GLU A 310 3.31 -1.90 24.37
CA GLU A 310 1.85 -1.82 24.22
C GLU A 310 1.24 -2.89 23.30
N ILE A 311 2.06 -3.58 22.49
CA ILE A 311 1.64 -4.65 21.58
C ILE A 311 2.36 -5.98 21.80
N ALA A 312 3.55 -5.98 22.42
CA ALA A 312 4.41 -7.15 22.61
C ALA A 312 3.71 -8.36 23.24
N ASN A 313 2.73 -8.11 24.13
CA ASN A 313 2.02 -9.15 24.87
C ASN A 313 0.57 -9.40 24.39
N LYS A 314 0.14 -8.82 23.26
CA LYS A 314 -1.23 -8.99 22.76
C LYS A 314 -1.46 -10.32 22.03
N ALA A 315 -0.51 -10.75 21.19
CA ALA A 315 -0.63 -11.95 20.37
C ALA A 315 -0.45 -13.25 21.14
N VAL A 316 -1.10 -14.31 20.66
CA VAL A 316 -0.87 -15.69 21.10
C VAL A 316 0.46 -16.21 20.55
N LEU A 317 0.73 -15.98 19.25
CA LEU A 317 2.01 -16.29 18.61
C LEU A 317 3.02 -15.18 18.87
N LYS A 318 3.60 -15.22 20.07
CA LYS A 318 4.61 -14.26 20.49
C LYS A 318 5.82 -14.29 19.55
N GLY A 319 6.36 -13.12 19.30
CA GLY A 319 7.58 -12.97 18.51
C GLY A 319 7.39 -13.02 16.99
N ARG A 320 6.16 -13.14 16.48
CA ARG A 320 5.89 -12.82 15.07
C ARG A 320 6.00 -11.30 14.88
N HIS A 321 6.79 -10.86 13.90
CA HIS A 321 6.97 -9.45 13.55
C HIS A 321 6.04 -9.03 12.38
N PHE A 322 6.11 -7.78 11.94
CA PHE A 322 5.18 -7.20 10.95
C PHE A 322 5.69 -7.30 9.52
N ALA A 323 6.78 -6.61 9.20
CA ALA A 323 7.50 -6.76 7.94
C ALA A 323 8.98 -6.42 8.15
N PRO A 324 9.91 -7.17 7.53
CA PRO A 324 11.33 -7.00 7.80
C PRO A 324 11.99 -5.94 6.91
N TRP A 325 12.96 -5.21 7.48
CA TRP A 325 13.82 -4.27 6.73
C TRP A 325 14.57 -4.98 5.60
N THR A 326 15.03 -6.20 5.86
CA THR A 326 15.77 -7.04 4.92
C THR A 326 15.01 -7.23 3.60
N ARG A 327 13.73 -7.61 3.65
CA ARG A 327 12.93 -7.85 2.42
C ARG A 327 12.61 -6.56 1.68
N MET A 328 12.34 -5.48 2.41
CA MET A 328 12.13 -4.16 1.80
C MET A 328 13.38 -3.69 1.04
N ARG A 329 14.57 -3.91 1.61
CA ARG A 329 15.85 -3.63 0.94
C ARG A 329 16.05 -4.51 -0.30
N HIS A 330 15.78 -5.82 -0.21
CA HIS A 330 15.93 -6.71 -1.36
C HIS A 330 14.94 -6.40 -2.50
N PHE A 331 13.72 -5.97 -2.16
CA PHE A 331 12.78 -5.43 -3.13
C PHE A 331 13.33 -4.16 -3.79
N TYR A 332 13.89 -3.22 -3.02
CA TYR A 332 14.49 -2.01 -3.55
C TYR A 332 15.66 -2.31 -4.51
N ARG A 333 16.55 -3.23 -4.13
CA ARG A 333 17.73 -3.63 -4.92
C ARG A 333 17.43 -4.64 -6.03
N MET A 334 16.16 -4.90 -6.35
CA MET A 334 15.77 -5.93 -7.33
C MET A 334 16.37 -5.67 -8.72
N TYR A 335 16.55 -4.41 -9.11
CA TYR A 335 17.17 -4.00 -10.37
C TYR A 335 18.70 -4.17 -10.40
N ARG A 336 19.35 -4.31 -9.23
CA ARG A 336 20.81 -4.37 -9.09
C ARG A 336 21.34 -5.72 -9.57
N GLN A 337 22.39 -5.68 -10.37
CA GLN A 337 23.13 -6.89 -10.76
C GLN A 337 24.06 -7.40 -9.66
N ASP A 338 24.47 -6.53 -8.72
CA ASP A 338 25.32 -6.85 -7.57
C ASP A 338 24.51 -6.98 -6.27
N SER A 339 23.23 -7.32 -6.38
CA SER A 339 22.39 -7.58 -5.20
C SER A 339 23.04 -8.66 -4.33
N ASP A 340 23.17 -8.36 -3.03
CA ASP A 340 23.82 -9.21 -2.03
C ASP A 340 22.82 -10.09 -1.27
N ALA A 341 21.58 -10.18 -1.76
CA ALA A 341 20.63 -11.20 -1.32
C ALA A 341 21.20 -12.59 -1.62
N LEU A 342 20.99 -13.54 -0.70
CA LEU A 342 21.45 -14.91 -0.90
C LEU A 342 20.62 -15.59 -2.01
N ALA A 343 21.32 -16.23 -2.96
CA ALA A 343 20.67 -17.18 -3.84
C ALA A 343 20.27 -18.43 -3.03
N PRO A 344 19.09 -19.03 -3.26
CA PRO A 344 18.62 -20.15 -2.43
C PRO A 344 19.52 -21.41 -2.40
N ASN A 345 20.42 -21.56 -3.37
CA ASN A 345 21.37 -22.68 -3.49
C ASN A 345 22.71 -22.44 -2.78
N GLU A 346 23.00 -21.21 -2.32
CA GLU A 346 24.26 -20.85 -1.67
C GLU A 346 24.31 -21.24 -0.18
N VAL A 347 23.27 -21.89 0.34
CA VAL A 347 23.23 -22.33 1.74
C VAL A 347 23.93 -23.69 1.92
N GLN A 348 25.26 -23.61 2.04
CA GLN A 348 26.26 -24.58 2.54
C GLN A 348 26.60 -25.85 1.73
N PRO A 349 27.89 -26.26 1.72
CA PRO A 349 28.44 -27.33 0.86
C PRO A 349 28.73 -28.66 1.58
N ASP A 350 28.38 -28.83 2.88
CA ASP A 350 29.00 -29.87 3.72
C ASP A 350 28.27 -31.23 3.82
N ARG A 351 27.00 -31.37 3.43
CA ARG A 351 26.29 -32.67 3.45
C ARG A 351 25.13 -32.73 2.46
N SER A 352 25.24 -33.59 1.44
CA SER A 352 24.18 -34.34 0.73
C SER A 352 22.75 -33.76 0.58
N ASN A 353 22.55 -32.45 0.66
CA ASN A 353 21.24 -31.78 0.70
C ASN A 353 21.17 -30.78 -0.46
N GLU A 354 20.13 -30.89 -1.26
CA GLU A 354 19.85 -30.02 -2.40
C GLU A 354 19.35 -28.65 -1.89
N GLY A 355 20.11 -27.59 -2.17
CA GLY A 355 19.70 -26.20 -1.92
C GLY A 355 18.47 -25.79 -2.72
N GLY A 356 18.03 -24.54 -2.58
CA GLY A 356 16.87 -24.01 -3.29
C GLY A 356 17.04 -23.86 -4.81
N THR A 357 16.16 -23.10 -5.46
CA THR A 357 16.08 -22.99 -6.94
C THR A 357 17.32 -22.38 -7.61
N GLY A 358 18.24 -21.76 -6.87
CA GLY A 358 19.46 -21.15 -7.40
C GLY A 358 19.26 -19.96 -8.33
N GLY A 359 18.06 -19.36 -8.36
CA GLY A 359 17.76 -18.17 -9.13
C GLY A 359 18.56 -16.94 -8.66
N SER A 360 18.74 -15.98 -9.57
CA SER A 360 19.49 -14.74 -9.30
C SER A 360 18.94 -13.98 -8.08
N PRO A 361 19.80 -13.37 -7.24
CA PRO A 361 19.41 -12.43 -6.18
C PRO A 361 18.55 -11.25 -6.67
N GLY A 362 18.84 -10.71 -7.85
CA GLY A 362 18.11 -9.62 -8.50
C GLY A 362 17.34 -10.07 -9.74
N LEU A 363 17.04 -9.12 -10.64
CA LEU A 363 16.52 -9.38 -11.98
C LEU A 363 17.65 -9.78 -12.93
N SER A 364 17.32 -10.74 -13.81
CA SER A 364 18.13 -11.10 -14.97
C SER A 364 17.60 -10.36 -16.20
N TRP A 365 18.40 -10.27 -17.27
CA TRP A 365 18.09 -9.40 -18.41
C TRP A 365 18.48 -10.03 -19.75
N ASP A 366 17.54 -10.02 -20.70
CA ASP A 366 17.79 -10.31 -22.12
C ASP A 366 17.83 -8.98 -22.87
N GLY A 367 19.04 -8.42 -23.07
CA GLY A 367 19.18 -7.05 -23.54
C GLY A 367 18.58 -6.06 -22.53
N SER A 368 17.52 -5.35 -22.92
CA SER A 368 16.78 -4.42 -22.04
C SER A 368 15.52 -5.04 -21.41
N LYS A 369 15.24 -6.32 -21.65
CA LYS A 369 14.04 -7.00 -21.15
C LYS A 369 14.34 -7.69 -19.81
N PRO A 370 13.80 -7.21 -18.68
CA PRO A 370 14.00 -7.86 -17.39
C PRO A 370 13.16 -9.13 -17.28
N TYR A 371 13.70 -10.13 -16.60
CA TYR A 371 13.00 -11.32 -16.17
C TYR A 371 13.50 -11.78 -14.81
N THR A 372 12.71 -12.64 -14.15
CA THR A 372 13.12 -13.29 -12.91
C THR A 372 13.11 -14.80 -13.09
N ASP A 373 14.09 -15.46 -12.50
CA ASP A 373 13.98 -16.89 -12.23
C ASP A 373 13.06 -17.10 -11.03
N CYS A 374 12.60 -18.33 -10.86
CA CYS A 374 12.05 -18.74 -9.58
C CYS A 374 13.12 -18.66 -8.48
N ASN A 375 12.80 -18.03 -7.36
CA ASN A 375 13.71 -17.85 -6.22
C ASN A 375 13.02 -18.32 -4.92
N ILE A 376 13.25 -19.58 -4.53
CA ILE A 376 12.71 -20.20 -3.31
C ILE A 376 13.72 -21.15 -2.66
N GLY A 377 13.82 -21.12 -1.32
CA GLY A 377 14.53 -22.12 -0.51
C GLY A 377 13.77 -23.43 -0.29
N THR A 378 14.45 -24.57 -0.21
CA THR A 378 13.88 -25.92 0.02
C THR A 378 13.99 -26.41 1.48
N TYR A 379 13.15 -27.38 1.89
CA TYR A 379 13.02 -27.91 3.27
C TYR A 379 14.28 -28.60 3.84
N SER A 380 15.35 -27.85 4.13
CA SER A 380 16.47 -28.32 4.95
C SER A 380 16.72 -27.37 6.13
N ALA A 381 17.56 -27.77 7.09
CA ALA A 381 17.96 -26.93 8.23
C ALA A 381 18.50 -25.54 7.80
N ALA A 382 18.86 -25.37 6.53
CA ALA A 382 19.18 -24.12 5.83
C ALA A 382 18.03 -23.10 5.71
N TRP A 383 16.80 -23.44 6.08
CA TRP A 383 15.68 -22.48 6.21
C TRP A 383 15.81 -21.57 7.44
N GLU A 384 16.83 -21.76 8.27
CA GLU A 384 17.11 -20.93 9.43
C GLU A 384 17.80 -19.62 8.99
N GLY A 385 16.99 -18.63 8.57
CA GLY A 385 17.45 -17.25 8.36
C GLY A 385 17.84 -16.91 6.93
N GLN A 386 16.87 -16.84 6.00
CA GLN A 386 17.18 -16.54 4.61
C GLN A 386 17.09 -15.04 4.30
N ASP A 387 18.27 -14.47 4.07
CA ASP A 387 18.49 -13.13 3.55
C ASP A 387 18.17 -13.06 2.05
N SER A 388 16.92 -13.30 1.65
CA SER A 388 16.50 -13.42 0.24
C SER A 388 15.11 -12.85 -0.01
N TYR A 389 14.75 -12.62 -1.29
CA TYR A 389 13.41 -12.19 -1.71
C TYR A 389 12.70 -13.29 -2.51
N THR A 390 11.72 -13.94 -1.87
CA THR A 390 11.04 -15.13 -2.41
C THR A 390 10.11 -14.80 -3.58
N ARG A 391 10.34 -15.45 -4.74
CA ARG A 391 9.62 -15.23 -6.00
C ARG A 391 9.22 -16.53 -6.68
N PHE A 392 7.96 -16.65 -7.07
CA PHE A 392 7.44 -17.85 -7.73
C PHE A 392 6.07 -17.73 -8.39
N PRO A 393 5.68 -18.64 -9.32
CA PRO A 393 4.33 -18.68 -9.83
C PRO A 393 3.40 -19.34 -8.80
N VAL A 394 2.26 -18.71 -8.58
CA VAL A 394 1.23 -19.12 -7.61
C VAL A 394 0.25 -20.05 -8.32
N MET A 395 -0.12 -21.18 -7.71
CA MET A 395 -1.17 -22.02 -8.30
C MET A 395 -2.53 -21.37 -8.06
N SER A 396 -3.20 -20.93 -9.12
CA SER A 396 -4.53 -20.32 -9.06
C SER A 396 -5.64 -21.36 -9.11
N HIS A 397 -5.44 -22.45 -9.88
CA HIS A 397 -6.43 -23.52 -10.00
C HIS A 397 -5.77 -24.89 -9.91
N LEU A 398 -6.43 -25.79 -9.17
CA LEU A 398 -6.20 -27.22 -9.18
C LEU A 398 -7.52 -27.90 -9.46
N THR A 399 -7.67 -28.48 -10.66
CA THR A 399 -8.88 -29.18 -11.07
C THR A 399 -8.60 -30.67 -11.17
N TYR A 400 -9.52 -31.49 -10.66
CA TYR A 400 -9.56 -32.91 -10.94
C TYR A 400 -10.85 -33.24 -11.68
N ILE A 401 -10.72 -33.78 -12.89
CA ILE A 401 -11.84 -34.36 -13.63
C ILE A 401 -11.93 -35.84 -13.28
N LEU A 402 -13.10 -36.26 -12.80
CA LEU A 402 -13.41 -37.65 -12.43
C LEU A 402 -14.15 -38.31 -13.58
N SER A 403 -13.60 -39.42 -14.07
CA SER A 403 -14.08 -40.05 -15.29
C SER A 403 -14.19 -41.56 -15.15
N LEU A 404 -15.06 -42.16 -15.95
CA LEU A 404 -15.23 -43.61 -16.08
C LEU A 404 -14.67 -44.07 -17.43
N LYS A 405 -14.03 -45.25 -17.46
CA LYS A 405 -13.57 -45.89 -18.70
C LYS A 405 -13.83 -47.38 -18.67
N THR A 406 -14.14 -47.92 -19.84
CA THR A 406 -14.12 -49.37 -20.10
C THR A 406 -12.83 -49.75 -20.83
N VAL A 407 -12.21 -50.86 -20.43
CA VAL A 407 -11.08 -51.46 -21.16
C VAL A 407 -11.44 -52.88 -21.58
N PRO A 408 -11.01 -53.35 -22.77
CA PRO A 408 -11.31 -54.71 -23.22
C PRO A 408 -10.95 -55.75 -22.16
N GLY A 409 -11.93 -56.62 -21.85
CA GLY A 409 -11.78 -57.70 -20.89
C GLY A 409 -11.13 -58.93 -21.50
N SER A 410 -10.99 -59.96 -20.69
CA SER A 410 -10.46 -61.27 -21.10
C SER A 410 -11.43 -62.05 -22.01
N ASN A 411 -12.71 -61.68 -22.01
CA ASN A 411 -13.78 -62.29 -22.82
C ASN A 411 -14.23 -61.34 -23.94
N GLN A 412 -14.45 -61.87 -25.14
CA GLN A 412 -14.93 -61.11 -26.30
C GLN A 412 -16.28 -60.43 -26.00
N GLY A 413 -16.38 -59.13 -26.27
CA GLY A 413 -17.58 -58.33 -26.00
C GLY A 413 -17.83 -57.99 -24.52
N LYS A 414 -16.86 -58.26 -23.64
CA LYS A 414 -16.88 -57.83 -22.24
C LYS A 414 -15.70 -56.93 -21.92
N TYR A 415 -15.87 -56.09 -20.90
CA TYR A 415 -14.96 -55.02 -20.55
C TYR A 415 -14.69 -55.00 -19.04
N ARG A 416 -13.48 -54.61 -18.65
CA ARG A 416 -13.19 -54.24 -17.27
C ARG A 416 -13.49 -52.77 -17.06
N LEU A 417 -14.03 -52.47 -15.90
CA LEU A 417 -14.42 -51.11 -15.52
C LEU A 417 -13.28 -50.45 -14.76
N ARG A 418 -13.03 -49.18 -15.08
CA ARG A 418 -12.02 -48.33 -14.44
C ARG A 418 -12.64 -46.98 -14.12
N TYR A 419 -12.12 -46.34 -13.07
CA TYR A 419 -12.24 -44.91 -12.87
C TYR A 419 -10.88 -44.26 -13.12
N VAL A 420 -10.92 -43.01 -13.59
CA VAL A 420 -9.75 -42.20 -13.95
C VAL A 420 -9.94 -40.84 -13.31
N MET A 421 -8.83 -40.28 -12.83
CA MET A 421 -8.77 -38.89 -12.40
C MET A 421 -7.76 -38.18 -13.28
N SER A 422 -8.05 -36.97 -13.69
CA SER A 422 -7.16 -36.16 -14.50
C SER A 422 -6.92 -34.81 -13.82
N PRO A 423 -5.71 -34.57 -13.26
CA PRO A 423 -5.36 -33.28 -12.71
C PRO A 423 -5.13 -32.29 -13.84
N VAL A 424 -5.54 -31.05 -13.61
CA VAL A 424 -5.25 -29.91 -14.46
C VAL A 424 -4.77 -28.79 -13.56
N LEU A 425 -3.59 -28.26 -13.87
CA LEU A 425 -2.91 -27.27 -13.06
C LEU A 425 -2.95 -25.93 -13.77
N VAL A 426 -3.28 -24.88 -13.03
CA VAL A 426 -3.08 -23.51 -13.49
C VAL A 426 -2.11 -22.81 -12.54
N TYR A 427 -0.99 -22.38 -13.11
CA TYR A 427 -0.02 -21.54 -12.42
C TYR A 427 -0.09 -20.12 -12.95
N TRP A 428 0.06 -19.17 -12.06
CA TRP A 428 -0.07 -17.75 -12.29
C TRP A 428 1.24 -17.05 -11.97
N ASN A 429 1.74 -16.22 -12.88
CA ASN A 429 2.82 -15.28 -12.57
C ASN A 429 2.20 -13.97 -12.02
N PRO A 430 2.28 -13.69 -10.71
CA PRO A 430 1.69 -12.46 -10.17
C PRO A 430 2.52 -11.20 -10.45
N TYR A 431 3.70 -11.31 -11.07
CA TYR A 431 4.65 -10.21 -11.21
C TYR A 431 4.52 -9.45 -12.53
N ASN A 432 4.99 -8.20 -12.56
CA ASN A 432 5.04 -7.34 -13.75
C ASN A 432 6.17 -7.68 -14.74
N VAL A 433 7.01 -8.69 -14.47
CA VAL A 433 8.08 -9.17 -15.35
C VAL A 433 7.87 -10.64 -15.74
N GLU A 434 8.56 -11.10 -16.78
CA GLU A 434 8.56 -12.52 -17.14
C GLU A 434 9.16 -13.37 -16.01
N MET A 435 8.56 -14.52 -15.76
CA MET A 435 9.10 -15.52 -14.85
C MET A 435 9.54 -16.76 -15.62
N ARG A 436 10.80 -17.16 -15.44
CA ARG A 436 11.37 -18.34 -16.08
C ARG A 436 11.51 -19.48 -15.08
N VAL A 437 11.02 -20.63 -15.50
CA VAL A 437 11.09 -21.88 -14.73
C VAL A 437 11.74 -22.91 -15.63
N PRO A 438 12.94 -23.44 -15.28
CA PRO A 438 13.60 -24.42 -16.13
C PRO A 438 12.74 -25.65 -16.38
N ASN A 439 12.89 -26.25 -17.56
CA ASN A 439 12.09 -27.43 -17.93
C ASN A 439 12.18 -28.52 -16.87
N ALA A 440 11.03 -29.12 -16.54
CA ALA A 440 10.96 -30.28 -15.64
C ALA A 440 11.45 -29.99 -14.21
N THR A 441 11.69 -28.73 -13.83
CA THR A 441 12.10 -28.32 -12.48
C THR A 441 10.93 -27.87 -11.62
N LEU A 442 9.76 -27.63 -12.19
CA LEU A 442 8.55 -27.42 -11.42
C LEU A 442 7.76 -28.72 -11.39
N SER A 443 7.51 -29.21 -10.19
CA SER A 443 6.62 -30.35 -9.99
C SER A 443 5.69 -30.05 -8.84
N SER A 444 4.51 -30.65 -8.86
CA SER A 444 3.64 -30.72 -7.71
C SER A 444 3.19 -32.16 -7.51
N ARG A 445 3.50 -32.68 -6.34
CA ARG A 445 2.99 -33.98 -5.92
C ARG A 445 1.61 -33.80 -5.36
N PHE A 446 0.69 -34.61 -5.82
CA PHE A 446 -0.67 -34.65 -5.29
C PHE A 446 -1.03 -36.08 -4.95
N TYR A 447 -1.74 -36.25 -3.85
CA TYR A 447 -2.33 -37.51 -3.49
C TYR A 447 -3.79 -37.22 -3.25
N LEU A 448 -4.69 -37.78 -4.05
CA LEU A 448 -6.11 -37.48 -3.83
C LEU A 448 -6.58 -37.97 -2.46
N GLU A 449 -6.08 -39.10 -1.96
CA GLU A 449 -6.35 -39.54 -0.57
C GLU A 449 -5.79 -38.58 0.50
N GLN A 450 -4.87 -37.68 0.13
CA GLN A 450 -4.38 -36.60 0.99
C GLN A 450 -5.11 -35.27 0.77
N CYS A 451 -5.68 -35.06 -0.42
CA CYS A 451 -6.47 -33.88 -0.72
C CYS A 451 -7.88 -34.00 -0.14
N GLN A 452 -8.67 -35.01 -0.51
CA GLN A 452 -9.97 -35.30 0.13
C GLN A 452 -10.23 -36.80 0.04
N PRO A 453 -10.42 -37.54 1.14
CA PRO A 453 -10.76 -38.95 1.02
C PRO A 453 -12.18 -39.12 0.46
N MET A 454 -12.35 -40.13 -0.41
CA MET A 454 -13.58 -40.36 -1.17
C MET A 454 -14.01 -41.82 -1.08
N LYS A 455 -15.31 -42.05 -1.25
CA LYS A 455 -15.95 -43.37 -1.24
C LYS A 455 -16.77 -43.54 -2.51
N GLY A 456 -16.51 -44.63 -3.23
CA GLY A 456 -17.28 -45.02 -4.41
C GLY A 456 -18.39 -46.00 -4.05
N ARG A 457 -19.49 -45.93 -4.79
CA ARG A 457 -20.63 -46.85 -4.71
C ARG A 457 -20.85 -47.48 -6.08
N PHE A 458 -20.87 -48.80 -6.14
CA PHE A 458 -21.06 -49.55 -7.38
C PHE A 458 -22.41 -50.26 -7.40
N TYR A 459 -23.07 -50.14 -8.55
CA TYR A 459 -24.39 -50.68 -8.79
C TYR A 459 -24.40 -51.53 -10.05
N LYS A 460 -25.31 -52.50 -10.08
CA LYS A 460 -25.66 -53.28 -11.26
C LYS A 460 -27.14 -52.99 -11.59
N GLY A 461 -27.39 -52.22 -12.63
CA GLY A 461 -28.68 -51.54 -12.79
C GLY A 461 -28.95 -50.61 -11.61
N SER A 462 -30.11 -50.75 -10.95
CA SER A 462 -30.46 -49.99 -9.75
C SER A 462 -30.03 -50.65 -8.43
N ASN A 463 -29.45 -51.86 -8.48
CA ASN A 463 -29.09 -52.62 -7.28
C ASN A 463 -27.69 -52.23 -6.81
N LEU A 464 -27.58 -51.73 -5.57
CA LEU A 464 -26.30 -51.48 -4.91
C LEU A 464 -25.59 -52.80 -4.64
N VAL A 465 -24.41 -52.99 -5.23
CA VAL A 465 -23.56 -54.18 -5.04
C VAL A 465 -22.60 -53.97 -3.89
N THR A 466 -21.98 -52.79 -3.85
CA THR A 466 -21.12 -52.37 -2.75
C THR A 466 -21.13 -50.87 -2.65
N ASP A 467 -21.28 -50.34 -1.44
CA ASP A 467 -21.03 -48.94 -1.16
C ASP A 467 -19.58 -48.72 -0.72
N ASN A 468 -18.81 -49.78 -0.48
CA ASN A 468 -17.50 -49.70 0.17
C ASN A 468 -16.39 -49.83 -0.88
N ILE A 469 -16.37 -48.93 -1.88
CA ILE A 469 -15.26 -48.83 -2.84
C ILE A 469 -14.33 -47.73 -2.38
N MET A 470 -13.06 -48.08 -2.27
CA MET A 470 -12.02 -47.12 -1.97
C MET A 470 -11.50 -46.52 -3.28
N MET A 471 -11.51 -45.19 -3.38
CA MET A 471 -10.86 -44.49 -4.48
C MET A 471 -9.38 -44.32 -4.15
N ARG A 472 -8.50 -44.93 -4.94
CA ARG A 472 -7.04 -44.87 -4.79
C ARG A 472 -6.44 -44.43 -6.12
N PHE A 473 -5.49 -43.51 -6.03
CA PHE A 473 -4.68 -43.02 -7.15
C PHE A 473 -3.21 -43.23 -6.76
N ASN A 474 -2.33 -43.50 -7.71
CA ASN A 474 -0.92 -43.76 -7.36
C ASN A 474 -0.20 -42.44 -7.05
N ASP A 475 1.02 -42.53 -6.49
CA ASP A 475 1.87 -41.42 -6.05
C ASP A 475 2.34 -40.51 -7.20
N GLU A 476 1.42 -39.79 -7.83
CA GLU A 476 1.65 -39.02 -9.05
C GLU A 476 2.27 -37.65 -8.72
N MET A 477 3.48 -37.40 -9.24
CA MET A 477 4.05 -36.06 -9.29
C MET A 477 3.77 -35.45 -10.66
N ALA A 478 2.92 -34.44 -10.70
CA ALA A 478 2.65 -33.64 -11.87
C ALA A 478 3.89 -32.77 -12.15
N LYS A 479 4.75 -33.25 -13.05
CA LYS A 479 6.01 -32.60 -13.45
C LYS A 479 5.70 -31.68 -14.63
N VAL A 480 5.75 -30.38 -14.38
CA VAL A 480 5.55 -29.37 -15.41
C VAL A 480 6.73 -29.41 -16.37
N ILE A 481 6.44 -29.64 -17.65
CA ILE A 481 7.45 -29.73 -18.70
C ILE A 481 7.14 -28.74 -19.81
N SER A 482 8.12 -28.43 -20.65
CA SER A 482 7.94 -27.79 -21.95
C SER A 482 7.93 -28.85 -23.07
N TYR A 483 7.41 -28.48 -24.26
CA TYR A 483 7.40 -29.39 -25.42
C TYR A 483 8.77 -29.54 -26.07
N ASP A 484 9.56 -28.48 -26.07
CA ASP A 484 10.86 -28.35 -26.72
C ASP A 484 12.04 -28.61 -25.77
N GLY A 485 11.75 -28.83 -24.48
CA GLY A 485 12.76 -29.01 -23.45
C GLY A 485 13.38 -27.71 -22.93
N GLY A 486 12.95 -26.54 -23.44
CA GLY A 486 13.40 -25.22 -22.99
C GLY A 486 12.64 -24.73 -21.75
N ASP A 487 13.01 -23.55 -21.25
CA ASP A 487 12.38 -22.97 -20.07
C ASP A 487 10.89 -22.70 -20.27
N ILE A 488 10.11 -22.89 -19.21
CA ILE A 488 8.71 -22.49 -19.14
C ILE A 488 8.69 -21.00 -18.78
N ILE A 489 8.40 -20.15 -19.77
CA ILE A 489 8.40 -18.69 -19.63
C ILE A 489 6.98 -18.20 -19.36
N PHE A 490 6.63 -17.80 -18.14
CA PHE A 490 5.37 -17.13 -17.85
C PHE A 490 5.48 -15.65 -18.18
N LYS A 491 4.58 -15.13 -19.03
CA LYS A 491 4.50 -13.69 -19.31
C LYS A 491 4.04 -12.91 -18.07
N PRO A 492 4.26 -11.59 -17.99
CA PRO A 492 3.79 -10.79 -16.86
C PRO A 492 2.29 -10.98 -16.61
N GLY A 493 1.91 -11.38 -15.39
CA GLY A 493 0.52 -11.63 -15.02
C GLY A 493 -0.07 -12.98 -15.47
N GLU A 494 0.57 -13.75 -16.35
CA GLU A 494 -0.07 -14.86 -17.09
C GLU A 494 -0.58 -15.99 -16.18
N PHE A 495 -1.82 -16.41 -16.40
CA PHE A 495 -2.35 -17.70 -15.96
C PHE A 495 -2.08 -18.75 -17.04
N ARG A 496 -1.25 -19.75 -16.73
CA ARG A 496 -0.89 -20.81 -17.67
C ARG A 496 -1.43 -22.16 -17.21
N ILE A 497 -2.06 -22.88 -18.14
CA ILE A 497 -2.65 -24.19 -17.90
C ILE A 497 -1.72 -25.32 -18.31
N PHE A 498 -1.72 -26.38 -17.53
CA PHE A 498 -0.94 -27.59 -17.77
C PHE A 498 -1.80 -28.83 -17.54
N SER A 499 -1.78 -29.74 -18.50
CA SER A 499 -2.47 -31.02 -18.45
C SER A 499 -1.64 -32.09 -19.14
N ALA A 500 -1.95 -33.35 -18.87
CA ALA A 500 -1.32 -34.47 -19.54
C ALA A 500 -1.68 -34.51 -21.03
N LYS A 501 -0.99 -35.36 -21.80
CA LYS A 501 -1.37 -35.68 -23.18
C LYS A 501 -1.57 -37.16 -23.40
N GLY A 502 -2.62 -37.52 -24.13
CA GLY A 502 -2.90 -38.90 -24.57
C GLY A 502 -2.97 -39.93 -23.43
N GLU A 503 -2.79 -41.22 -23.76
CA GLU A 503 -2.78 -42.32 -22.78
C GLU A 503 -1.39 -42.48 -22.14
N THR A 504 -1.06 -41.63 -21.15
CA THR A 504 0.21 -41.73 -20.40
C THR A 504 0.03 -42.62 -19.17
N ILE A 505 0.32 -43.92 -19.30
CA ILE A 505 0.28 -44.89 -18.19
C ILE A 505 1.65 -44.90 -17.50
N GLY A 506 1.77 -44.20 -16.37
CA GLY A 506 3.02 -44.15 -15.60
C GLY A 506 3.33 -45.45 -14.88
N GLY A 507 4.42 -46.13 -15.26
CA GLY A 507 5.03 -47.20 -14.47
C GLY A 507 5.81 -46.71 -13.25
N ASP A 508 6.11 -45.41 -13.17
CA ASP A 508 6.93 -44.79 -12.13
C ASP A 508 6.48 -43.35 -11.81
N TYR A 509 6.88 -42.87 -10.63
CA TYR A 509 6.47 -41.68 -9.84
C TYR A 509 6.30 -40.29 -10.51
N LEU A 510 6.52 -40.12 -11.83
CA LEU A 510 6.57 -38.81 -12.50
C LEU A 510 5.60 -38.74 -13.68
N PHE A 511 4.70 -37.74 -13.65
CA PHE A 511 3.63 -37.53 -14.61
C PHE A 511 3.84 -36.22 -15.39
N PRO A 512 4.18 -36.27 -16.70
CA PRO A 512 4.52 -35.08 -17.47
C PRO A 512 3.28 -34.21 -17.78
N MET A 513 3.37 -32.93 -17.46
CA MET A 513 2.32 -31.93 -17.63
C MET A 513 2.79 -30.81 -18.57
N PRO A 514 2.72 -31.00 -19.89
CA PRO A 514 3.02 -29.93 -20.82
C PRO A 514 1.96 -28.80 -20.81
N PRO A 515 2.26 -27.61 -21.37
CA PRO A 515 1.30 -26.51 -21.44
C PRO A 515 0.10 -26.87 -22.35
N GLY A 516 -1.06 -26.32 -21.98
CA GLY A 516 -2.33 -26.53 -22.68
C GLY A 516 -3.24 -27.52 -21.97
N PHE A 517 -4.50 -27.55 -22.39
CA PHE A 517 -5.50 -28.50 -21.93
C PHE A 517 -5.78 -29.57 -23.00
N ASP A 518 -5.76 -30.84 -22.63
CA ASP A 518 -6.18 -31.97 -23.46
C ASP A 518 -7.34 -32.72 -22.76
N PRO A 519 -8.61 -32.52 -23.20
CA PRO A 519 -9.77 -33.15 -22.57
C PRO A 519 -9.82 -34.66 -22.75
N GLN A 520 -9.05 -35.21 -23.69
CA GLN A 520 -8.98 -36.65 -23.97
C GLN A 520 -7.79 -37.33 -23.31
N SER A 521 -6.96 -36.58 -22.58
CA SER A 521 -5.78 -37.14 -21.90
C SER A 521 -6.17 -38.05 -20.73
N PHE A 522 -5.54 -39.22 -20.64
CA PHE A 522 -5.59 -40.05 -19.43
C PHE A 522 -4.61 -39.48 -18.42
N GLY A 523 -5.11 -38.50 -17.69
CA GLY A 523 -4.41 -37.80 -16.63
C GLY A 523 -4.07 -38.59 -15.37
N GLY A 524 -3.95 -39.93 -15.36
CA GLY A 524 -3.76 -40.66 -14.10
C GLY A 524 -3.92 -42.17 -14.21
N LEU A 525 -3.36 -42.91 -13.25
CA LEU A 525 -3.27 -44.37 -13.28
C LEU A 525 -4.66 -45.00 -13.13
N PRO A 526 -5.14 -45.81 -14.10
CA PRO A 526 -6.42 -46.50 -13.97
C PRO A 526 -6.34 -47.50 -12.82
N TYR A 527 -6.97 -47.16 -11.70
CA TYR A 527 -6.97 -48.02 -10.53
C TYR A 527 -8.28 -48.77 -10.43
N ALA A 528 -8.20 -50.11 -10.37
CA ALA A 528 -9.37 -50.99 -10.36
C ALA A 528 -9.58 -51.65 -8.98
N SER A 529 -9.13 -51.03 -7.89
CA SER A 529 -9.34 -51.60 -6.55
C SER A 529 -10.73 -51.26 -6.04
N GLY A 530 -11.46 -52.28 -5.56
CA GLY A 530 -12.78 -52.16 -4.93
C GLY A 530 -13.97 -52.34 -5.89
N ILE A 531 -13.79 -52.18 -7.21
CA ILE A 531 -14.77 -52.68 -8.19
C ILE A 531 -14.56 -54.20 -8.33
N PRO A 532 -15.62 -55.03 -8.44
CA PRO A 532 -15.45 -56.46 -8.65
C PRO A 532 -14.53 -56.74 -9.85
N ASN A 533 -13.43 -57.46 -9.61
CA ASN A 533 -12.41 -57.78 -10.63
C ASN A 533 -12.91 -58.87 -11.59
N GLN A 534 -13.89 -58.51 -12.42
CA GLN A 534 -14.54 -59.38 -13.40
C GLN A 534 -14.88 -58.61 -14.67
N ASP A 535 -15.14 -59.33 -15.78
CA ASP A 535 -15.52 -58.71 -17.05
C ASP A 535 -17.05 -58.50 -17.11
N PHE A 536 -17.47 -57.28 -17.48
CA PHE A 536 -18.87 -56.86 -17.58
C PHE A 536 -19.30 -56.70 -19.03
N GLY A 537 -20.56 -57.03 -19.33
CA GLY A 537 -21.20 -56.76 -20.62
C GLY A 537 -22.23 -55.64 -20.53
N LEU A 538 -22.72 -55.21 -21.69
CA LEU A 538 -23.71 -54.13 -21.81
C LEU A 538 -25.00 -54.42 -21.02
N SER A 539 -25.42 -55.69 -20.96
CA SER A 539 -26.59 -56.15 -20.19
C SER A 539 -26.43 -56.05 -18.67
N ASP A 540 -25.20 -55.93 -18.16
CA ASP A 540 -24.96 -55.78 -16.73
C ASP A 540 -25.31 -54.37 -16.23
N ASN A 541 -25.39 -53.37 -17.13
CA ASN A 541 -25.68 -51.96 -16.83
C ASN A 541 -24.96 -51.45 -15.56
N PRO A 542 -23.62 -51.54 -15.51
CA PRO A 542 -22.86 -51.11 -14.34
C PRO A 542 -22.98 -49.59 -14.15
N ARG A 543 -23.11 -49.15 -12.89
CA ARG A 543 -23.22 -47.73 -12.54
C ARG A 543 -22.38 -47.36 -11.32
N PHE A 544 -21.92 -46.11 -11.27
CA PHE A 544 -21.03 -45.59 -10.23
C PHE A 544 -21.55 -44.30 -9.64
N ALA A 545 -21.43 -44.15 -8.32
CA ALA A 545 -21.60 -42.86 -7.66
C ALA A 545 -20.43 -42.60 -6.72
N ILE A 546 -20.12 -41.33 -6.53
CA ILE A 546 -18.99 -40.84 -5.76
C ILE A 546 -19.49 -39.88 -4.67
N THR A 547 -19.02 -40.07 -3.45
CA THR A 547 -19.24 -39.18 -2.31
C THR A 547 -17.91 -38.93 -1.60
N PHE A 548 -17.77 -37.79 -0.92
CA PHE A 548 -16.68 -37.62 0.06
C PHE A 548 -16.79 -38.67 1.19
N GLY A 549 -15.69 -38.98 1.88
CA GLY A 549 -15.72 -39.92 3.00
C GLY A 549 -14.41 -40.13 3.76
N HIS A 550 -14.35 -41.17 4.59
CA HIS A 550 -13.30 -41.40 5.60
C HIS A 550 -12.31 -42.52 5.30
N ARG A 551 -12.44 -43.17 4.13
CA ARG A 551 -11.67 -44.37 3.84
C ARG A 551 -10.31 -44.01 3.24
N ILE A 552 -9.25 -44.20 4.02
CA ILE A 552 -7.88 -43.78 3.67
C ILE A 552 -6.97 -45.01 3.53
N TYR A 553 -6.22 -45.12 2.44
CA TYR A 553 -5.12 -46.06 2.26
C TYR A 553 -3.83 -45.32 2.58
N HIS A 554 -3.07 -45.87 3.53
CA HIS A 554 -1.91 -45.23 4.15
C HIS A 554 -2.19 -43.92 4.91
N MET A 555 -1.34 -43.68 5.89
CA MET A 555 -1.54 -42.67 6.91
C MET A 555 -1.14 -41.24 6.49
N PHE A 556 -1.06 -40.96 5.20
CA PHE A 556 -0.23 -39.87 4.75
C PHE A 556 -0.84 -38.49 4.97
N ASN A 557 -2.13 -38.27 4.69
CA ASN A 557 -2.76 -36.94 4.82
C ASN A 557 -2.43 -36.29 6.17
N TYR A 558 -2.68 -37.04 7.23
CA TYR A 558 -2.53 -36.60 8.60
C TYR A 558 -1.11 -36.75 9.18
N GLN A 559 -0.19 -37.42 8.49
CA GLN A 559 1.24 -37.35 8.83
C GLN A 559 1.83 -35.95 8.60
N HIS A 560 1.17 -35.17 7.77
CA HIS A 560 1.55 -33.82 7.36
C HIS A 560 0.86 -32.74 8.20
N GLY A 561 0.29 -33.13 9.33
CA GLY A 561 -0.43 -32.24 10.23
C GLY A 561 -1.71 -31.67 9.64
N ASN A 562 -2.36 -32.45 8.78
CA ASN A 562 -3.68 -32.13 8.25
C ASN A 562 -4.75 -32.77 9.12
N THR A 563 -5.96 -32.21 9.07
CA THR A 563 -7.13 -32.80 9.71
C THR A 563 -7.75 -33.86 8.80
N PRO A 564 -8.47 -34.84 9.36
CA PRO A 564 -9.23 -35.78 8.55
C PRO A 564 -10.42 -35.04 7.93
N ALA A 565 -10.82 -35.38 6.70
CA ALA A 565 -11.96 -34.78 5.98
C ALA A 565 -11.78 -33.41 5.32
N SER A 566 -10.62 -32.78 5.45
CA SER A 566 -10.35 -31.45 4.88
C SER A 566 -9.79 -31.53 3.46
N PHE A 567 -10.06 -30.50 2.63
CA PHE A 567 -9.51 -30.37 1.28
C PHE A 567 -8.10 -29.83 1.35
N VAL A 568 -7.14 -30.68 1.76
CA VAL A 568 -5.78 -30.21 2.01
C VAL A 568 -4.89 -30.49 0.82
N THR A 569 -4.55 -29.44 0.09
CA THR A 569 -3.50 -29.58 -0.92
C THR A 569 -2.15 -29.48 -0.23
N TYR A 570 -1.46 -30.61 -0.16
CA TYR A 570 -0.07 -30.67 0.28
C TYR A 570 0.81 -30.65 -0.96
N ARG A 571 1.38 -29.48 -1.26
CA ARG A 571 2.18 -29.29 -2.47
C ARG A 571 3.65 -29.40 -2.14
N PHE A 572 4.30 -30.31 -2.85
CA PHE A 572 5.76 -30.33 -2.93
C PHE A 572 6.15 -29.51 -4.13
N TRP A 573 6.88 -28.44 -3.92
CA TRP A 573 7.64 -27.85 -4.99
C TRP A 573 9.08 -28.33 -4.91
N SER A 574 9.45 -29.27 -5.78
CA SER A 574 10.84 -29.68 -5.97
C SER A 574 11.44 -28.94 -7.17
N PRO A 575 12.33 -27.94 -6.97
CA PRO A 575 13.05 -27.27 -8.04
C PRO A 575 14.06 -28.17 -8.76
N THR A 576 14.32 -29.38 -8.26
CA THR A 576 15.16 -30.37 -8.96
C THR A 576 14.34 -31.30 -9.87
N GLY A 577 13.00 -31.22 -9.81
CA GLY A 577 12.12 -32.09 -10.59
C GLY A 577 12.08 -33.54 -10.12
N GLU A 578 12.81 -33.87 -9.04
CA GLU A 578 12.95 -35.22 -8.49
C GLU A 578 12.17 -35.38 -7.17
N PRO A 579 11.66 -36.61 -6.88
CA PRO A 579 10.89 -36.92 -5.68
C PRO A 579 11.77 -37.01 -4.43
N HIS A 580 12.02 -35.92 -3.71
CA HIS A 580 12.72 -36.00 -2.42
C HIS A 580 12.15 -35.07 -1.31
N PRO A 581 11.88 -35.58 -0.08
CA PRO A 581 11.28 -34.78 1.00
C PRO A 581 12.14 -33.62 1.54
N ARG A 582 13.45 -33.62 1.23
CA ARG A 582 14.43 -32.62 1.69
C ARG A 582 14.74 -31.54 0.66
N SER A 583 14.36 -31.74 -0.60
CA SER A 583 14.59 -30.78 -1.69
C SER A 583 13.31 -30.10 -2.15
N SER A 584 12.28 -30.10 -1.31
CA SER A 584 10.97 -29.55 -1.66
C SER A 584 10.60 -28.36 -0.77
N PHE A 585 10.07 -27.29 -1.34
CA PHE A 585 9.32 -26.31 -0.57
C PHE A 585 7.87 -26.81 -0.38
N ARG A 586 7.34 -26.67 0.84
CA ARG A 586 6.05 -27.24 1.23
C ARG A 586 5.04 -26.12 1.43
N PHE A 587 3.95 -26.18 0.69
CA PHE A 587 2.78 -25.36 0.94
C PHE A 587 1.70 -26.26 1.53
N ASN A 588 1.26 -25.94 2.74
CA ASN A 588 0.00 -26.45 3.23
C ASN A 588 -1.04 -25.35 2.98
N GLN A 589 -1.87 -25.55 1.97
CA GLN A 589 -3.19 -24.91 1.98
C GLN A 589 -4.10 -25.87 2.74
N HIS A 590 -4.10 -25.76 4.07
CA HIS A 590 -5.13 -26.43 4.87
C HIS A 590 -6.44 -25.76 4.45
N VAL A 591 -7.25 -26.37 3.61
CA VAL A 591 -8.51 -25.76 3.15
C VAL A 591 -9.58 -26.75 3.54
N ASP A 592 -10.09 -26.66 4.76
CA ASP A 592 -11.35 -27.33 5.06
C ASP A 592 -12.54 -26.45 4.65
N TRP A 593 -13.22 -26.87 3.59
CA TRP A 593 -14.45 -26.24 3.14
C TRP A 593 -15.69 -26.91 3.73
N LEU A 594 -15.57 -28.13 4.28
CA LEU A 594 -16.69 -28.92 4.80
C LEU A 594 -16.74 -28.78 6.33
N ASN A 595 -17.94 -28.69 6.90
CA ASN A 595 -18.13 -28.90 8.35
C ASN A 595 -18.26 -30.40 8.66
N THR A 596 -18.19 -30.78 9.93
CA THR A 596 -18.33 -32.19 10.38
C THR A 596 -19.63 -32.87 9.91
N SER A 597 -20.70 -32.10 9.69
CA SER A 597 -21.98 -32.59 9.14
C SER A 597 -22.00 -32.78 7.62
N GLN A 598 -21.08 -32.13 6.89
CA GLN A 598 -21.03 -32.07 5.42
C GLN A 598 -20.04 -33.07 4.81
N TYR A 599 -19.31 -33.80 5.66
CA TYR A 599 -18.22 -34.67 5.28
C TYR A 599 -18.54 -35.73 4.20
N TYR A 600 -19.81 -36.10 4.06
CA TYR A 600 -20.26 -37.12 3.10
C TYR A 600 -21.07 -36.53 1.94
N ALA A 601 -20.85 -35.26 1.62
CA ALA A 601 -21.50 -34.61 0.50
C ALA A 601 -21.30 -35.42 -0.81
N PRO A 602 -22.37 -35.64 -1.60
CA PRO A 602 -22.28 -36.32 -2.87
C PRO A 602 -21.60 -35.43 -3.91
N ILE A 603 -20.66 -36.01 -4.67
CA ILE A 603 -20.09 -35.34 -5.85
C ILE A 603 -20.97 -35.66 -7.07
N THR A 604 -21.37 -36.92 -7.20
CA THR A 604 -22.33 -37.36 -8.22
C THR A 604 -23.62 -37.87 -7.55
N PRO A 605 -24.81 -37.70 -8.15
CA PRO A 605 -26.07 -38.12 -7.54
C PRO A 605 -26.12 -39.63 -7.26
N SER A 606 -26.41 -40.04 -6.02
CA SER A 606 -26.63 -41.45 -5.70
C SER A 606 -28.02 -41.95 -6.15
N SER A 607 -28.96 -41.04 -6.39
CA SER A 607 -30.30 -41.32 -6.92
C SER A 607 -30.27 -41.68 -8.42
N ASN A 608 -29.24 -41.21 -9.14
CA ASN A 608 -29.01 -41.56 -10.55
C ASN A 608 -27.50 -41.77 -10.80
N PRO A 609 -26.95 -42.93 -10.39
CA PRO A 609 -25.52 -43.20 -10.55
C PRO A 609 -25.08 -43.19 -12.03
N SER A 610 -23.87 -42.73 -12.29
CA SER A 610 -23.33 -42.56 -13.64
C SER A 610 -23.05 -43.91 -14.32
N PRO A 611 -23.44 -44.10 -15.61
CA PRO A 611 -23.14 -45.32 -16.37
C PRO A 611 -21.69 -45.34 -16.87
N TRP A 612 -21.17 -46.55 -17.08
CA TRP A 612 -20.05 -46.74 -18.00
C TRP A 612 -20.56 -46.84 -19.44
N LEU A 613 -19.83 -46.21 -20.37
CA LEU A 613 -20.00 -46.44 -21.80
C LEU A 613 -19.03 -47.53 -22.28
N PHE A 614 -19.51 -48.40 -23.16
CA PHE A 614 -18.81 -49.59 -23.66
C PHE A 614 -18.18 -49.36 -25.06
N ASP A 615 -17.77 -48.13 -25.33
CA ASP A 615 -17.07 -47.66 -26.54
C ASP A 615 -15.54 -47.56 -26.33
N GLY A 616 -15.10 -47.56 -25.07
CA GLY A 616 -13.69 -47.42 -24.69
C GLY A 616 -13.26 -45.99 -24.39
N ASP A 617 -14.17 -45.02 -24.59
CA ASP A 617 -13.91 -43.61 -24.37
C ASP A 617 -14.00 -43.25 -22.87
N LEU A 618 -13.41 -42.10 -22.52
CA LEU A 618 -13.56 -41.49 -21.20
C LEU A 618 -14.93 -40.83 -21.09
N VAL A 619 -15.58 -41.06 -19.97
CA VAL A 619 -16.85 -40.43 -19.63
C VAL A 619 -16.62 -39.57 -18.39
N PRO A 620 -16.49 -38.25 -18.52
CA PRO A 620 -16.47 -37.34 -17.37
C PRO A 620 -17.78 -37.45 -16.61
N ILE A 621 -17.70 -37.70 -15.31
CA ILE A 621 -18.89 -37.89 -14.45
C ILE A 621 -18.99 -36.84 -13.34
N GLY A 622 -17.87 -36.21 -12.96
CA GLY A 622 -17.87 -35.14 -11.98
C GLY A 622 -16.50 -34.46 -11.91
N TYR A 623 -16.43 -33.41 -11.11
CA TYR A 623 -15.21 -32.64 -10.92
C TYR A 623 -15.05 -32.19 -9.47
N MET A 624 -13.82 -31.83 -9.12
CA MET A 624 -13.52 -31.03 -7.93
C MET A 624 -12.41 -30.04 -8.26
N GLN A 625 -12.50 -28.85 -7.70
CA GLN A 625 -11.57 -27.76 -7.95
C GLN A 625 -11.27 -26.97 -6.69
N LEU A 626 -10.01 -26.61 -6.53
CA LEU A 626 -9.64 -25.44 -5.74
C LEU A 626 -9.31 -24.33 -6.72
N VAL A 627 -10.04 -23.23 -6.63
CA VAL A 627 -9.91 -22.11 -7.55
C VAL A 627 -9.71 -20.83 -6.79
N LEU A 628 -8.98 -19.91 -7.39
CA LEU A 628 -8.97 -18.51 -6.99
C LEU A 628 -10.40 -17.99 -7.12
N LYS A 629 -10.92 -17.35 -6.07
CA LYS A 629 -12.23 -16.70 -6.16
C LYS A 629 -12.18 -15.60 -7.19
N GLY A 630 -13.08 -15.71 -8.18
CA GLY A 630 -13.49 -14.57 -8.98
C GLY A 630 -14.38 -13.64 -8.16
N ILE A 631 -14.99 -12.71 -8.88
CA ILE A 631 -15.81 -11.61 -8.39
C ILE A 631 -17.28 -11.90 -8.65
N HIS A 632 -17.60 -12.93 -9.44
CA HIS A 632 -18.94 -13.45 -9.71
C HIS A 632 -19.23 -14.79 -9.00
N ASP A 633 -20.53 -15.02 -8.76
CA ASP A 633 -21.05 -16.05 -7.87
C ASP A 633 -20.83 -17.44 -8.46
N HIS A 634 -20.65 -18.45 -7.60
CA HIS A 634 -20.64 -19.85 -8.03
C HIS A 634 -21.78 -20.64 -7.39
N ASP A 635 -22.66 -21.20 -8.24
CA ASP A 635 -23.79 -22.00 -7.81
C ASP A 635 -23.47 -23.51 -7.71
N TYR A 636 -23.84 -24.11 -6.57
CA TYR A 636 -23.65 -25.54 -6.29
C TYR A 636 -24.92 -26.36 -6.58
N ASP A 637 -24.96 -27.01 -7.74
CA ASP A 637 -26.12 -27.81 -8.20
C ASP A 637 -26.42 -29.04 -7.32
N THR A 638 -25.44 -29.59 -6.60
CA THR A 638 -25.55 -30.94 -5.99
C THR A 638 -25.88 -30.96 -4.50
N ILE A 639 -25.77 -29.81 -3.80
CA ILE A 639 -25.81 -29.76 -2.33
C ILE A 639 -26.60 -28.58 -1.74
N GLY A 640 -27.23 -27.73 -2.56
CA GLY A 640 -28.11 -26.65 -2.08
C GLY A 640 -27.40 -25.63 -1.19
N TRP A 641 -26.12 -25.39 -1.44
CA TRP A 641 -25.25 -24.53 -0.64
C TRP A 641 -25.25 -23.06 -1.06
N GLU A 642 -26.32 -22.57 -1.72
CA GLU A 642 -26.42 -21.18 -2.19
C GLU A 642 -26.07 -20.18 -1.08
N ARG A 643 -24.82 -19.71 -1.10
CA ARG A 643 -24.21 -18.73 -0.21
C ARG A 643 -23.00 -18.15 -0.94
N ASP A 644 -22.96 -16.83 -1.03
CA ASP A 644 -21.77 -16.10 -1.45
C ASP A 644 -20.72 -16.15 -0.33
N TRP A 645 -19.50 -16.56 -0.66
CA TRP A 645 -18.39 -16.61 0.29
C TRP A 645 -17.29 -15.61 -0.06
N ARG A 646 -17.54 -14.59 -0.89
CA ARG A 646 -16.53 -13.59 -1.22
C ARG A 646 -16.65 -12.37 -0.29
N CYS A 647 -15.53 -11.68 -0.16
CA CYS A 647 -15.46 -10.31 0.33
C CYS A 647 -14.55 -9.51 -0.61
N ARG A 648 -14.09 -8.32 -0.21
CA ARG A 648 -12.99 -7.58 -0.86
C ARG A 648 -11.64 -8.33 -0.80
N ASN A 649 -11.57 -9.55 -1.34
CA ASN A 649 -10.46 -10.50 -1.21
C ASN A 649 -9.13 -9.95 -1.71
N TRP A 650 -9.12 -9.11 -2.76
CA TRP A 650 -7.89 -8.51 -3.29
C TRP A 650 -7.24 -7.48 -2.35
N ILE A 651 -8.00 -6.96 -1.37
CA ILE A 651 -7.50 -6.11 -0.27
C ILE A 651 -7.32 -6.94 1.00
N GLN A 652 -8.35 -7.68 1.40
CA GLN A 652 -8.42 -8.34 2.72
C GLN A 652 -7.62 -9.64 2.78
N SER A 653 -7.65 -10.45 1.72
CA SER A 653 -6.93 -11.72 1.65
C SER A 653 -6.30 -11.93 0.27
N PRO A 654 -5.27 -11.15 -0.11
CA PRO A 654 -4.79 -11.14 -1.49
C PRO A 654 -4.21 -12.50 -1.91
N PRO A 655 -4.50 -12.98 -3.12
CA PRO A 655 -4.23 -14.36 -3.52
C PRO A 655 -2.75 -14.69 -3.78
N PHE A 656 -1.90 -13.66 -3.88
CA PHE A 656 -0.46 -13.77 -4.10
C PHE A 656 0.37 -13.90 -2.81
N TYR A 657 -0.28 -14.07 -1.66
CA TYR A 657 0.36 -14.39 -0.37
C TYR A 657 0.55 -15.89 -0.13
N VAL A 658 1.59 -16.22 0.62
CA VAL A 658 1.97 -17.61 0.90
C VAL A 658 1.16 -18.13 2.08
N GLY A 659 0.37 -19.19 1.84
CA GLY A 659 -0.30 -19.99 2.87
C GLY A 659 -1.57 -19.37 3.44
N LYS A 660 -2.67 -20.13 3.32
CA LYS A 660 -3.99 -19.88 3.91
C LYS A 660 -4.46 -21.20 4.52
N GLY A 661 -5.20 -21.12 5.60
CA GLY A 661 -5.48 -22.24 6.49
C GLY A 661 -6.88 -22.13 7.05
N LEU A 662 -7.81 -22.83 6.42
CA LEU A 662 -9.14 -23.15 6.91
C LEU A 662 -9.06 -24.49 7.62
N TYR A 663 -9.61 -24.56 8.82
CA TYR A 663 -9.69 -25.77 9.63
C TYR A 663 -11.14 -26.20 9.79
N MET A 664 -11.38 -27.51 9.90
CA MET A 664 -12.71 -28.03 10.19
C MET A 664 -13.21 -27.45 11.53
N SER A 665 -14.32 -26.74 11.48
CA SER A 665 -14.96 -26.14 12.65
C SER A 665 -16.34 -26.77 12.88
N ASP A 666 -16.65 -27.08 14.15
CA ASP A 666 -18.02 -27.40 14.58
C ASP A 666 -18.86 -26.14 14.78
N ASP A 667 -18.23 -24.97 15.01
CA ASP A 667 -18.92 -23.68 15.03
C ASP A 667 -19.11 -23.17 13.60
N GLU A 668 -20.37 -23.04 13.19
CA GLU A 668 -20.75 -22.58 11.85
C GLU A 668 -20.26 -21.14 11.60
N THR A 669 -20.30 -20.27 12.62
CA THR A 669 -19.86 -18.87 12.49
C THR A 669 -18.37 -18.80 12.18
N THR A 670 -17.54 -19.52 12.93
CA THR A 670 -16.08 -19.59 12.70
C THR A 670 -15.77 -20.21 11.34
N GLY A 671 -16.42 -21.33 10.98
CA GLY A 671 -16.22 -21.95 9.66
C GLY A 671 -16.65 -21.05 8.51
N HIS A 672 -17.75 -20.30 8.66
CA HIS A 672 -18.22 -19.35 7.67
C HIS A 672 -17.24 -18.19 7.49
N THR A 673 -16.84 -17.59 8.60
CA THR A 673 -15.87 -16.49 8.65
C THR A 673 -14.57 -16.86 7.95
N GLN A 674 -14.05 -18.07 8.20
CA GLN A 674 -12.88 -18.61 7.52
C GLN A 674 -13.07 -18.68 6.00
N ARG A 675 -14.23 -19.17 5.53
CA ARG A 675 -14.52 -19.23 4.08
C ARG A 675 -14.56 -17.84 3.46
N VAL A 676 -15.17 -16.85 4.11
CA VAL A 676 -15.24 -15.47 3.59
C VAL A 676 -13.86 -14.82 3.52
N ASP A 677 -12.99 -15.10 4.49
CA ASP A 677 -11.62 -14.55 4.59
C ASP A 677 -10.57 -15.28 3.72
N SER A 678 -11.00 -16.28 2.94
CA SER A 678 -10.13 -17.02 2.01
C SER A 678 -10.14 -16.41 0.60
N PRO A 679 -8.99 -16.28 -0.08
CA PRO A 679 -8.97 -15.94 -1.51
C PRO A 679 -9.39 -17.09 -2.40
N TYR A 680 -9.40 -18.33 -1.89
CA TYR A 680 -9.71 -19.53 -2.66
C TYR A 680 -11.05 -20.10 -2.23
N GLU A 681 -11.71 -20.78 -3.16
CA GLU A 681 -12.91 -21.55 -2.90
C GLU A 681 -12.80 -22.97 -3.46
N PHE A 682 -13.57 -23.87 -2.85
CA PHE A 682 -13.61 -25.27 -3.22
C PHE A 682 -14.90 -25.60 -3.98
N ARG A 683 -14.80 -25.84 -5.28
CA ARG A 683 -15.93 -26.17 -6.16
C ARG A 683 -15.98 -27.67 -6.42
N PHE A 684 -17.16 -28.26 -6.48
CA PHE A 684 -17.33 -29.66 -6.92
C PHE A 684 -18.75 -29.89 -7.43
N GLY A 685 -18.92 -30.88 -8.31
CA GLY A 685 -20.23 -31.18 -8.87
C GLY A 685 -20.23 -32.35 -9.84
N SER A 686 -21.43 -32.64 -10.35
CA SER A 686 -21.66 -33.64 -11.41
C SER A 686 -21.48 -32.99 -12.78
N LEU A 687 -20.85 -33.71 -13.72
CA LEU A 687 -20.81 -33.32 -15.14
C LEU A 687 -21.93 -34.01 -15.92
N LEU A 688 -22.16 -35.29 -15.62
CA LEU A 688 -23.16 -36.05 -16.32
C LEU A 688 -24.58 -35.63 -15.85
N GLY A 689 -25.42 -35.21 -16.80
CA GLY A 689 -26.83 -34.87 -16.55
C GLY A 689 -27.08 -33.50 -15.90
N SER A 690 -26.03 -32.70 -15.66
CA SER A 690 -26.13 -31.31 -15.16
C SER A 690 -26.22 -30.27 -16.27
N GLY A 691 -25.95 -30.66 -17.53
CA GLY A 691 -25.87 -29.74 -18.66
C GLY A 691 -24.53 -28.99 -18.77
N LYS A 692 -23.57 -29.30 -17.88
CA LYS A 692 -22.19 -28.80 -17.89
C LYS A 692 -21.26 -29.82 -18.55
N ASP A 693 -20.34 -29.37 -19.38
CA ASP A 693 -19.24 -30.18 -19.92
C ASP A 693 -17.89 -29.77 -19.28
N VAL A 694 -16.82 -30.50 -19.60
CA VAL A 694 -15.47 -30.23 -19.11
C VAL A 694 -14.98 -28.83 -19.49
N ASP A 695 -15.37 -28.33 -20.67
CA ASP A 695 -15.02 -26.99 -21.13
C ASP A 695 -15.68 -25.87 -20.30
N ASP A 696 -16.83 -26.12 -19.68
CA ASP A 696 -17.45 -25.15 -18.75
C ASP A 696 -16.64 -25.02 -17.45
N ILE A 697 -15.91 -26.08 -17.09
CA ILE A 697 -15.11 -26.18 -15.87
C ILE A 697 -13.66 -25.73 -16.09
N ILE A 698 -13.09 -26.03 -17.27
CA ILE A 698 -11.71 -25.74 -17.62
C ILE A 698 -11.66 -24.78 -18.80
N GLN A 699 -11.72 -23.50 -18.47
CA GLN A 699 -11.75 -22.43 -19.46
C GLN A 699 -10.35 -21.91 -19.76
N HIS A 700 -10.01 -21.82 -21.05
CA HIS A 700 -8.66 -21.47 -21.49
C HIS A 700 -8.66 -20.88 -22.91
N ILE A 701 -7.63 -20.09 -23.22
CA ILE A 701 -7.34 -19.56 -24.55
C ILE A 701 -5.93 -20.03 -24.93
N GLY A 702 -5.86 -21.02 -25.82
CA GLY A 702 -4.59 -21.61 -26.23
C GLY A 702 -3.86 -22.29 -25.08
N ARG A 703 -2.78 -21.67 -24.57
CA ARG A 703 -1.99 -22.19 -23.44
C ARG A 703 -2.24 -21.45 -22.13
N SER A 704 -3.08 -20.42 -22.16
CA SER A 704 -3.39 -19.59 -21.00
C SER A 704 -4.75 -20.00 -20.45
N ALA A 705 -4.87 -20.14 -19.13
CA ALA A 705 -6.17 -20.24 -18.49
C ALA A 705 -6.79 -18.85 -18.41
N ILE A 706 -8.11 -18.78 -18.30
CA ILE A 706 -8.76 -17.56 -17.80
C ILE A 706 -8.86 -17.60 -16.28
N MET A 707 -9.02 -16.44 -15.65
CA MET A 707 -9.10 -16.34 -14.18
C MET A 707 -10.39 -16.95 -13.63
N SER A 708 -11.52 -16.69 -14.29
CA SER A 708 -12.86 -17.14 -13.87
C SER A 708 -13.80 -17.17 -15.10
N SER A 709 -14.97 -17.80 -14.99
CA SER A 709 -15.93 -17.91 -16.09
C SER A 709 -16.49 -16.56 -16.57
N GLU A 710 -16.64 -15.62 -15.63
CA GLU A 710 -17.09 -14.26 -15.90
C GLU A 710 -15.90 -13.34 -16.18
N GLU A 711 -14.82 -13.44 -15.39
CA GLU A 711 -13.59 -12.70 -15.63
C GLU A 711 -12.65 -13.44 -16.58
N ARG A 712 -12.83 -13.16 -17.87
CA ARG A 712 -12.18 -13.83 -19.01
C ARG A 712 -10.76 -13.35 -19.28
N VAL A 713 -10.10 -12.78 -18.26
CA VAL A 713 -8.72 -12.34 -18.32
C VAL A 713 -7.75 -13.52 -18.21
N THR A 714 -6.71 -13.48 -19.03
CA THR A 714 -5.62 -14.47 -19.07
C THR A 714 -4.35 -13.99 -18.35
N ALA A 715 -4.30 -12.73 -17.93
CA ALA A 715 -3.17 -12.18 -17.19
C ALA A 715 -3.56 -11.11 -16.16
N VAL A 716 -3.05 -11.22 -14.94
CA VAL A 716 -3.23 -10.24 -13.86
C VAL A 716 -1.88 -10.00 -13.17
N PRO A 717 -1.16 -8.91 -13.47
CA PRO A 717 0.06 -8.56 -12.73
C PRO A 717 -0.35 -7.85 -11.43
N GLY A 718 -0.21 -8.51 -10.28
CA GLY A 718 -0.60 -8.00 -8.96
C GLY A 718 0.55 -7.45 -8.10
N LEU A 719 1.79 -7.85 -8.40
CA LEU A 719 3.01 -7.49 -7.66
C LEU A 719 4.06 -6.88 -8.59
N GLU A 720 4.87 -5.98 -8.05
CA GLU A 720 6.01 -5.39 -8.76
C GLU A 720 7.31 -6.12 -8.44
N LEU A 721 8.18 -6.27 -9.43
CA LEU A 721 9.61 -6.45 -9.25
C LEU A 721 10.29 -5.23 -9.89
N PRO A 722 10.85 -4.30 -9.09
CA PRO A 722 11.38 -3.05 -9.62
C PRO A 722 12.53 -3.29 -10.61
N SER A 723 12.38 -2.79 -11.84
CA SER A 723 13.42 -2.75 -12.88
C SER A 723 14.30 -1.49 -12.81
N ALA A 724 14.02 -0.60 -11.87
CA ALA A 724 14.75 0.64 -11.58
C ALA A 724 14.61 0.98 -10.08
N PRO A 725 15.48 1.87 -9.53
CA PRO A 725 15.34 2.37 -8.16
C PRO A 725 13.94 2.93 -7.87
N ILE A 726 13.44 2.68 -6.67
CA ILE A 726 12.18 3.28 -6.19
C ILE A 726 12.41 4.77 -5.89
N GLY A 727 11.50 5.62 -6.38
CA GLY A 727 11.59 7.08 -6.22
C GLY A 727 10.78 7.69 -5.06
N SER A 728 9.87 6.94 -4.43
CA SER A 728 9.05 7.43 -3.29
C SER A 728 8.62 6.28 -2.37
N LEU A 729 8.23 6.59 -1.12
CA LEU A 729 7.77 5.55 -0.16
C LEU A 729 6.55 4.76 -0.68
N ALA A 730 5.63 5.41 -1.39
CA ALA A 730 4.48 4.73 -1.99
C ALA A 730 4.87 3.80 -3.16
N GLY A 731 6.09 3.90 -3.69
CA GLY A 731 6.63 2.93 -4.66
C GLY A 731 6.84 1.53 -4.09
N PHE A 732 6.84 1.36 -2.76
CA PHE A 732 6.85 0.04 -2.12
C PHE A 732 5.45 -0.62 -2.03
N SER A 733 4.38 0.04 -2.51
CA SER A 733 3.03 -0.54 -2.53
C SER A 733 2.95 -1.82 -3.38
N GLY A 734 3.77 -1.98 -4.41
CA GLY A 734 3.84 -3.20 -5.21
C GLY A 734 4.59 -4.38 -4.55
N MET A 735 5.16 -4.18 -3.36
CA MET A 735 5.92 -5.18 -2.62
C MET A 735 4.99 -6.18 -1.91
N ARG A 736 5.37 -7.46 -1.89
CA ARG A 736 4.77 -8.44 -0.99
C ARG A 736 5.12 -8.10 0.48
N VAL A 737 4.13 -7.78 1.30
CA VAL A 737 4.24 -7.50 2.74
C VAL A 737 4.05 -8.78 3.53
N ASP A 738 5.14 -9.32 4.08
CA ASP A 738 5.11 -10.55 4.87
C ASP A 738 5.90 -10.38 6.18
N PRO A 739 5.65 -11.20 7.22
CA PRO A 739 6.16 -11.02 8.57
C PRO A 739 7.64 -11.34 8.73
N GLY A 740 8.31 -11.72 7.64
CA GLY A 740 9.69 -12.12 7.65
C GLY A 740 9.90 -13.51 8.23
N TRP A 741 11.16 -13.92 8.25
CA TRP A 741 11.61 -15.15 8.86
C TRP A 741 11.75 -15.01 10.38
N VAL A 742 11.37 -16.07 11.10
CA VAL A 742 11.51 -16.23 12.55
C VAL A 742 11.66 -17.71 12.89
N GLU A 743 12.46 -18.01 13.91
CA GLU A 743 12.61 -19.37 14.42
C GLU A 743 11.27 -19.92 14.97
N LEU A 744 10.90 -21.11 14.54
CA LEU A 744 9.58 -21.69 14.86
C LEU A 744 9.32 -21.92 16.34
N GLY A 745 10.35 -22.33 17.11
CA GLY A 745 10.22 -22.60 18.54
C GLY A 745 9.86 -21.36 19.37
N ILE A 746 10.15 -20.18 18.83
CA ILE A 746 9.75 -18.89 19.39
C ILE A 746 8.27 -18.64 19.18
N LEU A 747 7.74 -18.97 18.00
CA LEU A 747 6.35 -18.73 17.65
C LEU A 747 5.40 -19.63 18.44
N ASN A 748 5.69 -20.94 18.48
CA ASN A 748 4.90 -21.88 19.27
C ASN A 748 5.73 -23.14 19.61
N PRO A 749 6.03 -23.41 20.89
CA PRO A 749 6.81 -24.58 21.31
C PRO A 749 6.05 -25.91 21.15
N GLU A 750 4.72 -25.89 21.00
CA GLU A 750 3.90 -27.08 20.76
C GLU A 750 4.01 -27.56 19.30
N TRP A 751 4.50 -26.70 18.39
CA TRP A 751 4.63 -27.07 16.99
C TRP A 751 5.83 -27.97 16.73
N SER A 752 5.60 -29.05 15.99
CA SER A 752 6.65 -29.98 15.58
C SER A 752 7.20 -29.63 14.18
N LYS A 753 8.52 -29.48 14.06
CA LYS A 753 9.23 -29.26 12.78
C LYS A 753 9.04 -30.44 11.81
N GLY A 754 8.88 -31.66 12.31
CA GLY A 754 8.80 -32.90 11.50
C GLY A 754 7.39 -33.43 11.28
N PHE A 755 7.28 -34.45 10.44
CA PHE A 755 6.06 -35.24 10.25
C PHE A 755 5.63 -35.94 11.55
N TYR A 756 4.34 -36.26 11.67
CA TYR A 756 3.86 -37.14 12.73
C TYR A 756 4.41 -38.57 12.54
N PRO A 757 4.79 -39.30 13.61
CA PRO A 757 5.36 -40.65 13.51
C PRO A 757 4.48 -41.66 12.75
N ARG A 758 5.10 -42.52 11.92
CA ARG A 758 4.41 -43.67 11.30
C ARG A 758 4.04 -44.69 12.39
N GLY A 759 2.76 -44.88 12.71
CA GLY A 759 2.30 -45.88 13.70
C GLY A 759 0.86 -46.35 13.50
N GLN A 760 0.50 -47.57 13.90
CA GLN A 760 -0.82 -48.18 13.62
C GLN A 760 -2.01 -47.62 14.45
N GLY A 761 -1.81 -46.56 15.23
CA GLY A 761 -2.88 -45.97 16.05
C GLY A 761 -4.06 -45.49 15.20
N THR A 762 -5.28 -45.82 15.63
CA THR A 762 -6.51 -45.37 14.95
C THR A 762 -6.87 -43.92 15.29
N ASN A 763 -6.35 -43.39 16.40
CA ASN A 763 -6.57 -42.03 16.88
C ASN A 763 -5.79 -40.99 16.05
N LEU A 764 -6.49 -39.95 15.60
CA LEU A 764 -5.92 -38.86 14.82
C LEU A 764 -5.76 -37.53 15.57
N SER A 765 -6.12 -37.44 16.86
CA SER A 765 -5.98 -36.21 17.66
C SER A 765 -4.53 -35.72 17.82
N GLY A 766 -4.33 -34.40 17.85
CA GLY A 766 -3.05 -33.70 17.97
C GLY A 766 -2.24 -33.58 16.66
N ARG A 767 -2.75 -34.03 15.52
CA ARG A 767 -1.94 -34.10 14.29
C ARG A 767 -1.69 -32.74 13.68
N SER A 768 -2.65 -31.81 13.76
CA SER A 768 -2.50 -30.44 13.25
C SER A 768 -1.32 -29.64 13.83
N LEU A 769 -0.71 -30.11 14.92
CA LEU A 769 0.49 -29.52 15.53
C LEU A 769 1.79 -29.76 14.73
N HIS A 770 1.81 -30.71 13.78
CA HIS A 770 2.99 -31.00 12.94
C HIS A 770 3.13 -30.05 11.73
N LEU A 771 4.31 -30.05 11.08
CA LEU A 771 4.66 -29.13 9.97
C LEU A 771 4.61 -27.64 10.36
N ALA A 772 5.32 -27.29 11.43
CA ALA A 772 5.50 -25.93 11.92
C ALA A 772 5.89 -24.90 10.84
N GLN A 773 6.79 -25.27 9.92
CA GLN A 773 7.35 -24.38 8.88
C GLN A 773 6.26 -23.84 7.95
N ALA A 774 5.29 -24.68 7.56
CA ALA A 774 4.19 -24.27 6.72
C ALA A 774 3.27 -23.27 7.44
N LYS A 775 3.06 -23.44 8.75
CA LYS A 775 2.23 -22.52 9.56
C LYS A 775 2.89 -21.18 9.85
N ALA A 776 4.22 -21.16 10.00
CA ALA A 776 4.96 -19.93 10.22
C ALA A 776 5.08 -19.06 8.97
N THR A 777 5.17 -19.69 7.79
CA THR A 777 5.18 -19.01 6.49
C THR A 777 3.78 -18.63 6.02
N ALA A 778 2.75 -19.30 6.52
CA ALA A 778 1.37 -19.03 6.16
C ALA A 778 0.84 -17.73 6.78
N TYR A 779 0.38 -16.85 5.89
CA TYR A 779 -0.02 -15.49 6.20
C TYR A 779 -1.54 -15.33 6.27
N GLN A 780 -2.07 -14.98 7.45
CA GLN A 780 -3.51 -14.93 7.70
C GLN A 780 -4.02 -13.65 8.35
N SER A 781 -3.22 -12.59 8.48
CA SER A 781 -3.67 -11.45 9.26
C SER A 781 -3.45 -10.09 8.61
N GLY A 782 -4.53 -9.31 8.49
CA GLY A 782 -4.50 -7.91 8.07
C GLY A 782 -4.55 -7.70 6.55
N VAL A 783 -5.00 -6.51 6.14
CA VAL A 783 -4.88 -6.07 4.75
C VAL A 783 -3.41 -6.14 4.38
N THR A 784 -3.12 -6.86 3.30
CA THR A 784 -1.74 -7.07 2.86
C THR A 784 -1.50 -6.77 1.41
N GLY A 785 -2.49 -6.28 0.67
CA GLY A 785 -2.29 -5.90 -0.72
C GLY A 785 -1.35 -4.70 -0.89
N PRO A 786 -1.60 -3.80 -1.84
CA PRO A 786 -0.85 -2.54 -1.91
C PRO A 786 -1.04 -1.73 -0.62
N GLY A 787 -0.14 -1.93 0.34
CA GLY A 787 -0.35 -1.55 1.73
C GLY A 787 0.41 -0.29 2.12
N ILE A 788 1.69 -0.21 1.77
CA ILE A 788 2.51 0.97 2.09
C ILE A 788 1.95 2.17 1.32
N GLY A 789 1.46 3.16 2.06
CA GLY A 789 0.74 4.31 1.53
C GLY A 789 -0.78 4.16 1.42
N ASN A 790 -1.39 3.04 1.80
CA ASN A 790 -2.84 2.89 1.98
C ASN A 790 -3.17 2.54 3.44
N SER A 791 -4.44 2.43 3.85
CA SER A 791 -4.76 2.05 5.24
C SER A 791 -6.14 1.39 5.39
N PHE A 792 -6.46 0.46 4.48
CA PHE A 792 -7.71 -0.29 4.58
C PHE A 792 -7.72 -1.14 5.86
N LEU A 793 -8.83 -1.10 6.59
CA LEU A 793 -9.07 -1.92 7.76
C LEU A 793 -9.43 -3.36 7.35
N HIS A 794 -8.84 -4.34 8.04
CA HIS A 794 -9.29 -5.72 7.95
C HIS A 794 -10.59 -5.93 8.73
N PRO A 795 -11.63 -6.60 8.19
CA PRO A 795 -12.94 -6.72 8.84
C PRO A 795 -12.91 -7.48 10.17
N MET A 796 -11.87 -8.27 10.43
CA MET A 796 -11.64 -8.91 11.74
C MET A 796 -11.20 -7.92 12.82
N ILE A 797 -10.62 -6.80 12.46
CA ILE A 797 -9.98 -5.88 13.41
C ILE A 797 -11.00 -4.78 13.77
N PRO A 798 -11.22 -4.50 15.07
CA PRO A 798 -12.04 -3.37 15.49
C PRO A 798 -11.44 -2.03 15.04
N ARG A 799 -12.28 -1.08 14.65
CA ARG A 799 -11.85 0.27 14.23
C ARG A 799 -10.98 1.00 15.26
N THR A 800 -11.16 0.75 16.55
CA THR A 800 -10.44 1.43 17.64
C THR A 800 -9.14 0.74 18.06
N ASN A 801 -8.74 -0.35 17.39
CA ASN A 801 -7.57 -1.14 17.78
C ASN A 801 -6.75 -1.56 16.55
N VAL A 802 -5.56 -2.11 16.79
CA VAL A 802 -4.62 -2.60 15.76
C VAL A 802 -4.42 -4.12 15.82
N TYR A 803 -5.16 -4.79 16.72
CA TYR A 803 -5.05 -6.21 16.97
C TYR A 803 -6.41 -6.79 17.36
N GLN A 804 -6.70 -7.98 16.85
CA GLN A 804 -7.82 -8.80 17.31
C GLN A 804 -7.39 -10.27 17.39
N PHE A 805 -7.78 -10.91 18.50
CA PHE A 805 -7.75 -12.36 18.61
C PHE A 805 -9.08 -12.95 18.14
N LEU A 806 -9.02 -13.94 17.25
CA LEU A 806 -10.14 -14.80 16.89
C LEU A 806 -9.62 -16.24 16.83
N ASN A 807 -10.11 -17.13 17.69
CA ASN A 807 -9.62 -18.50 17.69
C ASN A 807 -10.23 -19.35 16.54
N ASN A 808 -9.80 -19.08 15.31
CA ASN A 808 -10.08 -19.89 14.11
C ASN A 808 -9.09 -21.05 13.94
N SER A 809 -8.25 -21.29 14.94
CA SER A 809 -7.12 -22.22 14.88
C SER A 809 -7.43 -23.61 15.43
N VAL A 810 -8.63 -23.76 16.01
CA VAL A 810 -9.16 -25.01 16.54
C VAL A 810 -9.69 -25.84 15.38
N SER A 811 -9.19 -27.07 15.27
CA SER A 811 -9.71 -28.03 14.31
C SER A 811 -10.33 -29.26 14.97
N MET A 812 -11.39 -29.78 14.35
CA MET A 812 -12.13 -30.95 14.80
C MET A 812 -11.51 -32.26 14.27
N GLU A 813 -10.48 -32.75 14.93
CA GLU A 813 -9.74 -33.94 14.48
C GLU A 813 -10.50 -35.24 14.78
N MET A 814 -10.65 -36.14 13.80
CA MET A 814 -11.37 -37.41 14.00
C MET A 814 -10.69 -38.32 15.05
N ASN A 815 -11.46 -38.84 16.00
CA ASN A 815 -10.94 -39.69 17.07
C ASN A 815 -10.57 -41.10 16.61
N ASP A 816 -11.19 -41.60 15.54
CA ASP A 816 -10.91 -42.92 14.98
C ASP A 816 -11.14 -42.94 13.47
N LYS A 817 -10.08 -43.16 12.70
CA LYS A 817 -10.14 -43.22 11.24
C LYS A 817 -10.96 -44.37 10.65
N ASN A 818 -11.23 -45.41 11.43
CA ASN A 818 -11.98 -46.58 10.99
C ASN A 818 -13.43 -46.57 11.50
N ASN A 819 -13.80 -45.65 12.39
CA ASN A 819 -15.13 -45.57 13.00
C ASN A 819 -15.70 -44.16 12.89
N VAL A 820 -16.63 -43.98 11.94
CA VAL A 820 -17.33 -42.72 11.67
C VAL A 820 -18.13 -42.17 12.85
N ASN A 821 -18.53 -43.02 13.78
CA ASN A 821 -19.24 -42.63 14.99
C ASN A 821 -18.29 -42.42 16.17
N GLY A 822 -16.97 -42.46 15.94
CA GLY A 822 -15.93 -42.28 16.96
C GLY A 822 -15.84 -40.85 17.50
N GLY A 823 -16.47 -39.87 16.82
CA GLY A 823 -16.46 -38.46 17.19
C GLY A 823 -15.17 -37.72 16.81
N HIS A 824 -15.07 -36.47 17.27
CA HIS A 824 -13.94 -35.57 17.00
C HIS A 824 -13.33 -35.04 18.31
N THR A 825 -12.05 -34.66 18.27
CA THR A 825 -11.30 -33.96 19.31
C THR A 825 -10.90 -32.59 18.79
N ALA A 826 -11.28 -31.54 19.52
CA ALA A 826 -10.78 -30.20 19.26
C ALA A 826 -9.27 -30.12 19.55
N THR A 827 -8.48 -29.74 18.55
CA THR A 827 -7.04 -29.46 18.69
C THR A 827 -6.78 -28.01 18.31
N ASP A 828 -6.27 -27.23 19.26
CA ASP A 828 -5.94 -25.83 19.05
C ASP A 828 -4.49 -25.70 18.56
N THR A 829 -4.32 -25.28 17.31
CA THR A 829 -2.97 -25.07 16.74
C THR A 829 -2.35 -23.75 17.15
N LYS A 830 -3.15 -22.79 17.64
CA LYS A 830 -2.77 -21.39 17.83
C LYS A 830 -2.26 -20.70 16.56
N ALA A 831 -2.40 -21.32 15.39
CA ALA A 831 -2.05 -20.71 14.12
C ALA A 831 -3.18 -19.81 13.66
N TYR A 832 -2.85 -18.69 13.00
CA TYR A 832 -3.85 -17.91 12.26
C TYR A 832 -4.91 -17.16 13.07
N CYS A 833 -4.81 -17.19 14.39
CA CYS A 833 -5.77 -16.58 15.30
C CYS A 833 -5.46 -15.11 15.64
N ASP A 834 -4.25 -14.65 15.32
CA ASP A 834 -3.75 -13.30 15.60
C ASP A 834 -3.91 -12.38 14.38
N TYR A 835 -4.91 -11.49 14.40
CA TYR A 835 -5.14 -10.48 13.37
C TYR A 835 -4.48 -9.16 13.74
N TRP A 836 -3.54 -8.70 12.92
CA TRP A 836 -2.80 -7.46 13.10
C TRP A 836 -3.10 -6.48 11.99
N ASP A 837 -3.16 -5.19 12.32
CA ASP A 837 -3.29 -4.11 11.35
C ASP A 837 -1.90 -3.72 10.81
N HIS A 838 -1.32 -4.59 9.98
CA HIS A 838 0.04 -4.42 9.47
C HIS A 838 0.20 -3.12 8.71
N VAL A 839 -0.76 -2.76 7.87
CA VAL A 839 -0.67 -1.56 7.05
C VAL A 839 -0.63 -0.31 7.91
N LEU A 840 -1.50 -0.19 8.91
CA LEU A 840 -1.46 0.93 9.84
C LEU A 840 -0.10 1.01 10.54
N LEU A 841 0.37 -0.12 11.08
CA LEU A 841 1.60 -0.21 11.84
C LEU A 841 2.86 0.09 11.02
N LEU A 842 2.91 -0.33 9.75
CA LEU A 842 4.03 -0.05 8.86
C LEU A 842 4.03 1.42 8.42
N ASN A 843 2.87 1.98 8.10
CA ASN A 843 2.80 3.40 7.76
C ASN A 843 3.15 4.31 8.95
N ASP A 844 2.73 3.92 10.16
CA ASP A 844 3.07 4.61 11.42
C ASP A 844 4.59 4.64 11.65
N ALA A 845 5.31 3.59 11.23
CA ALA A 845 6.77 3.49 11.34
C ALA A 845 7.54 4.20 10.22
N LEU A 846 6.97 4.31 9.00
CA LEU A 846 7.70 4.79 7.83
C LEU A 846 7.52 6.28 7.55
N TRP A 847 6.28 6.78 7.51
CA TRP A 847 5.97 8.06 6.85
C TRP A 847 6.47 9.31 7.58
N ASP A 848 6.66 9.26 8.89
CA ASP A 848 7.19 10.40 9.65
C ASP A 848 8.72 10.43 9.66
N ASP A 849 9.38 9.29 9.84
CA ASP A 849 10.82 9.23 10.11
C ASP A 849 11.69 8.96 8.87
N TYR A 850 11.11 8.45 7.78
CA TYR A 850 11.85 8.04 6.58
C TYR A 850 11.35 8.76 5.33
N PHE A 851 12.22 8.85 4.32
CA PHE A 851 11.90 9.30 2.97
C PHE A 851 12.77 8.57 1.94
N VAL A 852 12.50 8.79 0.65
CA VAL A 852 13.26 8.22 -0.47
C VAL A 852 13.76 9.38 -1.32
N SER A 853 15.06 9.66 -1.27
CA SER A 853 15.67 10.77 -2.03
C SER A 853 15.79 10.52 -3.53
N SER A 854 15.74 9.26 -3.98
CA SER A 854 16.17 8.81 -5.32
C SER A 854 17.67 8.96 -5.62
N LEU A 855 18.50 9.31 -4.61
CA LEU A 855 19.96 9.21 -4.67
C LEU A 855 20.35 7.73 -4.62
N ALA A 856 20.43 7.14 -5.80
CA ALA A 856 20.59 5.70 -6.00
C ALA A 856 21.61 5.41 -7.09
N ASP A 857 22.13 4.19 -7.13
CA ASP A 857 22.86 3.73 -8.29
C ASP A 857 21.85 3.39 -9.41
N GLN A 858 22.01 3.93 -10.61
CA GLN A 858 21.09 3.72 -11.72
C GLN A 858 21.65 2.77 -12.80
N THR A 859 22.79 2.14 -12.52
CA THR A 859 23.48 1.20 -13.41
C THR A 859 22.69 -0.09 -13.55
N ARG A 860 22.14 -0.32 -14.75
CA ARG A 860 21.33 -1.50 -15.09
C ARG A 860 21.26 -1.74 -16.61
N PRO A 861 21.02 -2.98 -17.08
CA PRO A 861 20.78 -3.24 -18.49
C PRO A 861 19.57 -2.47 -19.03
N GLY A 862 19.70 -1.95 -20.26
CA GLY A 862 18.64 -1.19 -20.91
C GLY A 862 18.50 0.28 -20.49
N ALA A 863 19.34 0.77 -19.57
CA ALA A 863 19.52 2.21 -19.37
C ALA A 863 20.34 2.81 -20.52
N SER A 864 19.96 4.00 -20.99
CA SER A 864 20.65 4.74 -22.05
C SER A 864 21.92 5.41 -21.55
N ALA A 865 21.96 5.74 -20.25
CA ALA A 865 23.15 6.17 -19.52
C ALA A 865 23.25 5.41 -18.18
N SER A 866 24.45 4.96 -17.83
CA SER A 866 24.72 4.40 -16.50
C SER A 866 25.21 5.52 -15.59
N VAL A 867 24.48 5.81 -14.52
CA VAL A 867 24.87 6.80 -13.51
C VAL A 867 25.05 6.06 -12.19
N SER A 868 26.29 5.97 -11.72
CA SER A 868 26.62 5.38 -10.42
C SER A 868 26.08 6.23 -9.27
N LEU A 869 26.04 5.66 -8.05
CA LEU A 869 25.67 6.42 -6.86
C LEU A 869 26.57 7.65 -6.66
N SER A 870 27.90 7.50 -6.79
CA SER A 870 28.85 8.61 -6.60
C SER A 870 28.65 9.72 -7.64
N GLU A 871 28.29 9.38 -8.88
CA GLU A 871 27.94 10.37 -9.91
C GLU A 871 26.61 11.07 -9.58
N ASN A 872 25.59 10.36 -9.08
CA ASN A 872 24.35 10.99 -8.64
C ASN A 872 24.55 11.90 -7.41
N LEU A 873 25.44 11.53 -6.48
CA LEU A 873 25.84 12.40 -5.38
C LEU A 873 26.60 13.63 -5.88
N GLN A 874 27.43 13.47 -6.91
CA GLN A 874 28.11 14.59 -7.57
C GLN A 874 27.10 15.56 -8.20
N LYS A 875 26.12 15.05 -8.95
CA LYS A 875 25.03 15.86 -9.52
C LYS A 875 24.32 16.69 -8.47
N LEU A 876 24.00 16.11 -7.31
CA LEU A 876 23.39 16.83 -6.20
C LEU A 876 24.26 18.01 -5.76
N VAL A 877 25.54 17.79 -5.46
CA VAL A 877 26.41 18.85 -4.92
C VAL A 877 26.83 19.90 -5.95
N ASP A 878 26.73 19.58 -7.23
CA ASP A 878 26.93 20.52 -8.34
C ASP A 878 25.64 21.29 -8.70
N GLY A 879 24.52 20.92 -8.09
CA GLY A 879 23.20 21.53 -8.34
C GLY A 879 22.62 21.19 -9.71
N GLU A 880 23.01 20.03 -10.25
CA GLU A 880 22.37 19.45 -11.42
C GLU A 880 21.00 18.85 -11.04
N GLU A 881 20.16 18.65 -12.05
CA GLU A 881 18.83 18.07 -11.86
C GLU A 881 18.92 16.58 -11.48
N LEU A 882 18.26 16.22 -10.38
CA LEU A 882 18.14 14.84 -9.90
C LEU A 882 16.91 14.15 -10.49
N ALA A 883 16.84 12.82 -10.34
CA ALA A 883 15.65 12.05 -10.73
C ALA A 883 14.38 12.58 -10.03
N ASN A 884 14.49 12.96 -8.75
CA ASN A 884 13.52 13.81 -8.10
C ASN A 884 13.97 15.28 -8.18
N SER A 885 13.37 16.01 -9.12
CA SER A 885 13.64 17.42 -9.41
C SER A 885 13.21 18.40 -8.31
N ARG A 886 12.35 17.95 -7.39
CA ARG A 886 11.85 18.75 -6.26
C ARG A 886 12.81 18.77 -5.09
N TYR A 887 13.85 17.94 -5.10
CA TYR A 887 14.91 18.01 -4.12
C TYR A 887 16.05 18.89 -4.63
N ILE A 888 16.19 20.07 -4.02
CA ILE A 888 17.23 21.04 -4.35
C ILE A 888 18.36 20.98 -3.32
N PRO A 889 19.63 21.19 -3.73
CA PRO A 889 20.76 21.11 -2.82
C PRO A 889 20.76 22.25 -1.79
N HIS A 890 21.18 21.92 -0.56
CA HIS A 890 21.41 22.86 0.53
C HIS A 890 22.77 22.59 1.20
N LEU A 891 23.82 23.27 0.73
CA LEU A 891 25.18 23.01 1.20
C LEU A 891 25.52 23.73 2.53
N ALA A 892 24.67 24.66 2.98
CA ALA A 892 24.87 25.43 4.22
C ALA A 892 26.28 26.08 4.35
N GLY A 893 26.88 26.49 3.23
CA GLY A 893 28.22 27.10 3.19
C GLY A 893 29.40 26.12 3.24
N ARG A 894 29.15 24.81 3.22
CA ARG A 894 30.17 23.75 3.07
C ARG A 894 30.58 23.56 1.62
N SER A 895 31.76 22.98 1.39
CA SER A 895 32.22 22.65 0.04
C SER A 895 31.46 21.44 -0.53
N SER A 896 31.32 21.37 -1.86
CA SER A 896 30.69 20.24 -2.54
C SER A 896 31.39 18.91 -2.23
N ASP A 897 32.73 18.92 -2.14
CA ASP A 897 33.53 17.73 -1.82
C ASP A 897 33.26 17.22 -0.39
N ASP A 898 33.17 18.13 0.59
CA ASP A 898 32.90 17.74 1.98
C ASP A 898 31.50 17.13 2.14
N VAL A 899 30.51 17.72 1.46
CA VAL A 899 29.12 17.22 1.49
C VAL A 899 29.03 15.87 0.80
N LYS A 900 29.67 15.71 -0.36
CA LYS A 900 29.70 14.42 -1.05
C LYS A 900 30.32 13.32 -0.19
N ALA A 901 31.45 13.60 0.45
CA ALA A 901 32.12 12.65 1.34
C ALA A 901 31.21 12.23 2.52
N ASP A 902 30.45 13.16 3.10
CA ASP A 902 29.48 12.87 4.16
C ASP A 902 28.33 11.98 3.69
N LEU A 903 27.88 12.14 2.45
CA LEU A 903 26.79 11.34 1.87
C LEU A 903 27.25 9.93 1.47
N GLU A 904 28.52 9.78 1.05
CA GLU A 904 29.14 8.48 0.74
C GLU A 904 29.44 7.65 2.00
N ASP A 905 29.54 8.28 3.17
CA ASP A 905 29.84 7.62 4.44
C ASP A 905 28.75 6.60 4.87
N THR A 906 29.14 5.67 5.76
CA THR A 906 28.24 4.69 6.39
C THR A 906 26.98 5.31 7.02
N GLU A 907 27.06 6.53 7.54
CA GLU A 907 25.93 7.27 8.13
C GLU A 907 25.32 8.33 7.20
N GLY A 908 25.69 8.40 5.92
CA GLY A 908 25.17 9.38 4.96
C GLY A 908 23.63 9.40 4.86
N TYR A 909 22.98 8.26 5.10
CA TYR A 909 21.51 8.14 5.14
C TYR A 909 20.85 8.92 6.28
N LEU A 910 21.58 9.26 7.34
CA LEU A 910 21.12 10.13 8.43
C LEU A 910 21.34 11.61 8.13
N LYS A 911 22.26 11.93 7.21
CA LYS A 911 22.74 13.28 6.92
C LYS A 911 22.14 13.88 5.65
N SER A 912 21.64 13.07 4.72
CA SER A 912 21.19 13.56 3.40
C SER A 912 20.07 14.59 3.47
N ALA A 913 19.10 14.44 4.38
CA ALA A 913 18.05 15.43 4.59
C ALA A 913 18.57 16.80 5.06
N ALA A 914 19.79 16.90 5.62
CA ALA A 914 20.41 18.18 5.97
C ALA A 914 20.90 18.95 4.74
N HIS A 915 21.09 18.23 3.63
CA HIS A 915 21.62 18.73 2.37
C HIS A 915 20.57 18.86 1.27
N LEU A 916 19.29 18.62 1.60
CA LEU A 916 18.17 18.68 0.68
C LEU A 916 17.10 19.63 1.23
N MET A 917 16.60 20.51 0.37
CA MET A 917 15.36 21.25 0.59
C MET A 917 14.31 20.76 -0.42
N VAL A 918 13.05 20.81 -0.03
CA VAL A 918 11.93 20.39 -0.89
C VAL A 918 11.33 21.62 -1.55
N ASP A 919 11.49 21.75 -2.86
CA ASP A 919 10.90 22.83 -3.62
C ASP A 919 9.38 22.61 -3.74
N GLY A 920 8.61 23.63 -3.39
CA GLY A 920 7.14 23.61 -3.35
C GLY A 920 6.54 22.53 -2.46
N MET A 921 7.07 22.33 -1.25
CA MET A 921 6.47 21.45 -0.26
C MET A 921 5.04 21.91 0.08
N PHE A 922 4.11 20.96 0.14
CA PHE A 922 2.69 21.18 0.31
C PHE A 922 2.21 20.63 1.66
N ASN A 923 1.56 21.46 2.46
CA ASN A 923 0.98 21.06 3.74
C ASN A 923 -0.43 20.47 3.53
N VAL A 924 -0.59 19.17 3.84
CA VAL A 924 -1.83 18.41 3.66
C VAL A 924 -2.99 18.93 4.52
N ASN A 925 -2.73 19.78 5.52
CA ASN A 925 -3.76 20.47 6.29
C ASN A 925 -4.40 21.66 5.54
N SER A 926 -4.04 21.90 4.28
CA SER A 926 -4.67 22.92 3.43
C SER A 926 -6.15 22.62 3.19
N THR A 927 -6.98 23.65 3.37
CA THR A 927 -8.41 23.65 3.06
C THR A 927 -8.73 24.27 1.69
N SER A 928 -7.71 24.59 0.88
CA SER A 928 -7.88 25.14 -0.46
C SER A 928 -8.10 24.03 -1.49
N VAL A 929 -9.30 23.97 -2.05
CA VAL A 929 -9.64 23.06 -3.16
C VAL A 929 -8.78 23.36 -4.38
N ASP A 930 -8.53 24.64 -4.66
CA ASP A 930 -7.75 25.05 -5.82
C ASP A 930 -6.27 24.67 -5.67
N ALA A 931 -5.71 24.74 -4.45
CA ALA A 931 -4.34 24.30 -4.21
C ALA A 931 -4.18 22.77 -4.35
N TRP A 932 -5.12 21.99 -3.80
CA TRP A 932 -5.15 20.53 -3.99
C TRP A 932 -5.34 20.13 -5.46
N HIS A 933 -6.26 20.80 -6.17
CA HIS A 933 -6.48 20.54 -7.59
C HIS A 933 -5.24 20.82 -8.42
N ALA A 934 -4.55 21.95 -8.17
CA ALA A 934 -3.29 22.27 -8.86
C ALA A 934 -2.18 21.24 -8.57
N LEU A 935 -2.10 20.72 -7.33
CA LEU A 935 -1.16 19.66 -6.99
C LEU A 935 -1.43 18.39 -7.80
N PHE A 936 -2.69 17.92 -7.84
CA PHE A 936 -3.07 16.72 -8.61
C PHE A 936 -2.92 16.92 -10.12
N ALA A 937 -3.32 18.07 -10.65
CA ALA A 937 -3.16 18.40 -12.07
C ALA A 937 -1.69 18.47 -12.50
N GLY A 938 -0.77 18.79 -11.57
CA GLY A 938 0.68 18.80 -11.81
C GLY A 938 1.27 17.43 -12.14
N ILE A 939 0.59 16.33 -11.75
CA ILE A 939 1.01 14.95 -12.08
C ILE A 939 1.13 14.74 -13.60
N ARG A 940 0.45 15.56 -14.43
CA ARG A 940 0.51 15.51 -15.91
C ARG A 940 1.93 15.60 -16.48
N GLU A 941 2.85 16.20 -15.75
CA GLU A 941 4.26 16.31 -16.13
C GLU A 941 4.96 14.96 -16.11
N ARG A 942 4.64 14.13 -15.11
CA ARG A 942 5.20 12.80 -14.96
C ARG A 942 4.68 11.87 -16.04
N LYS A 943 5.59 11.18 -16.72
CA LYS A 943 5.24 10.13 -17.68
C LYS A 943 5.28 8.77 -17.03
N VAL A 944 4.16 8.05 -17.02
CA VAL A 944 4.17 6.60 -16.76
C VAL A 944 4.92 5.92 -17.91
N VAL A 945 5.72 4.91 -17.59
CA VAL A 945 6.46 4.12 -18.59
C VAL A 945 6.07 2.65 -18.54
N TYR A 946 6.19 1.98 -19.68
CA TYR A 946 5.98 0.55 -19.84
C TYR A 946 7.04 -0.05 -20.75
N ARG A 947 7.26 -1.36 -20.67
CA ARG A 947 8.10 -2.10 -21.61
C ARG A 947 7.23 -2.82 -22.64
N ASP A 948 7.52 -2.60 -23.92
CA ASP A 948 6.87 -3.36 -24.99
C ASP A 948 7.37 -4.82 -25.03
N GLN A 949 6.76 -5.64 -25.89
CA GLN A 949 7.12 -7.05 -26.05
C GLN A 949 8.62 -7.31 -26.35
N ASN A 950 9.33 -6.32 -26.92
CA ASN A 950 10.76 -6.39 -27.23
C ASN A 950 11.65 -5.92 -26.07
N GLY A 951 11.06 -5.49 -24.95
CA GLY A 951 11.76 -4.94 -23.80
C GLY A 951 12.16 -3.47 -23.94
N SER A 952 11.68 -2.78 -24.99
CA SER A 952 11.96 -1.36 -25.18
C SER A 952 11.05 -0.54 -24.27
N LEU A 953 11.64 0.36 -23.50
CA LEU A 953 10.90 1.23 -22.59
C LEU A 953 10.27 2.38 -23.37
N LYS A 954 8.98 2.65 -23.13
CA LYS A 954 8.18 3.67 -23.80
C LYS A 954 7.30 4.42 -22.80
N PRO A 955 7.04 5.72 -23.03
CA PRO A 955 6.05 6.45 -22.26
C PRO A 955 4.64 5.98 -22.62
N VAL A 956 3.72 6.12 -21.67
CA VAL A 956 2.28 6.01 -21.89
C VAL A 956 1.74 7.36 -22.35
N ASP A 957 1.08 7.36 -23.51
CA ASP A 957 0.46 8.58 -24.04
C ASP A 957 -0.90 8.83 -23.37
N ILE A 958 -1.12 10.06 -22.90
CA ILE A 958 -2.38 10.46 -22.27
C ILE A 958 -3.41 10.77 -23.38
N PRO A 959 -4.57 10.09 -23.42
CA PRO A 959 -5.59 10.32 -24.44
C PRO A 959 -6.19 11.74 -24.41
N SER A 960 -6.78 12.16 -25.54
CA SER A 960 -7.51 13.42 -25.62
C SER A 960 -8.66 13.46 -24.61
N GLY A 961 -8.78 14.57 -23.88
CA GLY A 961 -9.79 14.76 -22.83
C GLY A 961 -9.37 14.23 -21.46
N LYS A 962 -8.23 13.52 -21.36
CA LYS A 962 -7.63 13.12 -20.09
C LYS A 962 -6.46 14.05 -19.74
N ARG A 963 -6.13 14.12 -18.46
CA ARG A 963 -5.14 15.04 -17.89
C ARG A 963 -3.89 14.34 -17.41
N ILE A 964 -4.04 13.25 -16.67
CA ILE A 964 -2.93 12.53 -16.03
C ILE A 964 -3.03 11.03 -16.29
N ALA A 965 -1.89 10.34 -16.20
CA ALA A 965 -1.79 8.89 -16.17
C ALA A 965 -1.30 8.43 -14.79
N LEU A 966 -1.95 7.41 -14.24
CA LEU A 966 -1.54 6.73 -13.02
C LEU A 966 -1.18 5.27 -13.34
N SER A 967 -0.29 4.70 -12.54
CA SER A 967 0.04 3.29 -12.59
C SER A 967 0.40 2.78 -11.20
N ARG A 968 -0.13 1.62 -10.85
CA ARG A 968 0.26 0.91 -9.62
C ARG A 968 1.73 0.55 -9.59
N PHE A 969 2.34 0.32 -10.75
CA PHE A 969 3.75 -0.04 -10.88
C PHE A 969 4.59 1.15 -11.34
N ASN A 970 5.86 1.19 -10.96
CA ASN A 970 6.81 2.15 -11.52
C ASN A 970 7.03 1.86 -13.01
N THR A 971 7.07 0.57 -13.38
CA THR A 971 7.04 0.14 -14.79
C THR A 971 5.77 -0.67 -15.05
N ALA A 972 4.86 -0.06 -15.80
CA ALA A 972 3.60 -0.69 -16.21
C ALA A 972 3.85 -1.85 -17.19
N THR A 973 2.89 -2.76 -17.30
CA THR A 973 2.94 -3.91 -18.21
C THR A 973 2.40 -3.61 -19.61
N THR A 974 1.79 -2.44 -19.81
CA THR A 974 1.16 -1.97 -21.04
C THR A 974 0.94 -0.45 -20.97
N ASP A 975 0.63 0.19 -22.09
CA ASP A 975 0.14 1.58 -22.18
C ASP A 975 -1.39 1.75 -22.19
N GLN A 976 -2.14 0.65 -22.27
CA GLN A 976 -3.60 0.70 -22.37
C GLN A 976 -4.21 0.82 -20.98
N GLU A 977 -5.28 1.62 -20.85
CA GLU A 977 -6.09 1.69 -19.64
C GLU A 977 -7.00 0.47 -19.52
N GLY A 978 -7.07 -0.14 -18.32
CA GLY A 978 -7.99 -1.23 -18.03
C GLY A 978 -9.24 -0.69 -17.36
N ASP A 979 -10.32 -0.51 -18.13
CA ASP A 979 -11.61 0.01 -17.64
C ASP A 979 -12.74 -1.05 -17.66
N ASP A 980 -12.53 -2.17 -18.33
CA ASP A 980 -13.43 -3.34 -18.30
C ASP A 980 -12.87 -4.42 -17.35
N PRO A 981 -13.48 -4.64 -16.18
CA PRO A 981 -13.01 -5.66 -15.26
C PRO A 981 -13.29 -7.11 -15.70
N GLU A 982 -14.26 -7.38 -16.57
CA GLU A 982 -14.59 -8.74 -17.01
C GLU A 982 -13.65 -9.21 -18.11
N PHE A 983 -13.35 -8.33 -19.08
CA PHE A 983 -12.55 -8.66 -20.25
C PHE A 983 -11.11 -8.12 -20.19
N GLY A 984 -10.86 -7.07 -19.39
CA GLY A 984 -9.58 -6.37 -19.39
C GLY A 984 -9.26 -5.74 -20.75
N ILE A 985 -7.98 -5.65 -21.07
CA ILE A 985 -7.48 -5.18 -22.37
C ILE A 985 -6.70 -6.27 -23.10
N THR A 986 -6.56 -6.12 -24.41
CA THR A 986 -5.63 -6.93 -25.20
C THR A 986 -4.27 -6.25 -25.23
N ARG A 987 -3.24 -6.87 -24.64
CA ARG A 987 -1.84 -6.40 -24.69
C ARG A 987 -1.21 -6.64 -26.05
N ASP A 988 -0.09 -5.98 -26.31
CA ASP A 988 0.73 -6.17 -27.53
C ASP A 988 1.20 -7.62 -27.71
N ASP A 989 1.37 -8.35 -26.61
CA ASP A 989 1.73 -9.77 -26.57
C ASP A 989 0.53 -10.73 -26.76
N GLY A 990 -0.67 -10.21 -26.99
CA GLY A 990 -1.92 -10.93 -27.26
C GLY A 990 -2.69 -11.41 -26.03
N MET A 991 -2.20 -11.15 -24.80
CA MET A 991 -2.90 -11.54 -23.57
C MET A 991 -4.09 -10.62 -23.29
N GLN A 992 -5.23 -11.20 -22.88
CA GLN A 992 -6.30 -10.46 -22.21
C GLN A 992 -5.86 -10.19 -20.77
N ALA A 993 -5.72 -8.95 -20.36
CA ALA A 993 -5.09 -8.60 -19.09
C ALA A 993 -5.79 -7.44 -18.37
N TRP A 994 -5.81 -7.49 -17.05
CA TRP A 994 -6.02 -6.28 -16.26
C TRP A 994 -4.78 -5.40 -16.35
N SER A 995 -4.97 -4.18 -16.85
CA SER A 995 -3.92 -3.16 -16.88
C SER A 995 -3.83 -2.42 -15.55
N GLY A 996 -2.62 -2.05 -15.16
CA GLY A 996 -2.39 -1.18 -14.02
C GLY A 996 -2.53 0.31 -14.32
N VAL A 997 -2.78 0.70 -15.58
CA VAL A 997 -2.85 2.10 -16.04
C VAL A 997 -4.27 2.66 -15.91
N ARG A 998 -4.39 3.89 -15.41
CA ARG A 998 -5.65 4.66 -15.34
C ARG A 998 -5.42 6.10 -15.80
N PHE A 999 -6.36 6.65 -16.58
CA PHE A 999 -6.35 8.05 -17.00
C PHE A 999 -7.45 8.87 -16.32
N LEU A 1000 -7.09 9.98 -15.70
CA LEU A 1000 -8.04 10.89 -15.03
C LEU A 1000 -8.17 12.21 -15.79
N ASP A 1001 -9.39 12.73 -15.87
CA ASP A 1001 -9.70 14.06 -16.42
C ASP A 1001 -9.80 15.15 -15.33
N ASP A 1002 -9.91 16.41 -15.75
CA ASP A 1002 -9.92 17.56 -14.83
C ASP A 1002 -11.14 17.55 -13.89
N ASP A 1003 -12.29 17.05 -14.32
CA ASP A 1003 -13.49 16.97 -13.48
C ASP A 1003 -13.29 15.96 -12.36
N GLN A 1004 -12.72 14.79 -12.67
CA GLN A 1004 -12.33 13.78 -11.67
C GLN A 1004 -11.29 14.34 -10.68
N LEU A 1005 -10.28 15.08 -11.16
CA LEU A 1005 -9.25 15.68 -10.28
C LEU A 1005 -9.82 16.80 -9.40
N ARG A 1006 -10.73 17.61 -9.93
CA ARG A 1006 -11.44 18.64 -9.16
C ARG A 1006 -12.28 18.02 -8.05
N LYS A 1007 -13.06 16.99 -8.38
CA LYS A 1007 -13.89 16.27 -7.40
C LYS A 1007 -13.04 15.59 -6.32
N LEU A 1008 -11.90 15.00 -6.71
CA LEU A 1008 -10.93 14.47 -5.76
C LEU A 1008 -10.41 15.54 -4.79
N ALA A 1009 -10.08 16.74 -5.28
CA ALA A 1009 -9.63 17.86 -4.44
C ALA A 1009 -10.71 18.32 -3.45
N GLU A 1010 -11.98 18.37 -3.87
CA GLU A 1010 -13.12 18.71 -3.01
C GLU A 1010 -13.31 17.68 -1.88
N GLU A 1011 -13.31 16.39 -2.22
CA GLU A 1011 -13.43 15.32 -1.23
C GLU A 1011 -12.19 15.23 -0.32
N CYS A 1012 -10.98 15.55 -0.82
CA CYS A 1012 -9.78 15.67 0.01
C CYS A 1012 -9.94 16.77 1.06
N VAL A 1013 -10.38 17.97 0.66
CA VAL A 1013 -10.62 19.08 1.59
C VAL A 1013 -11.69 18.73 2.61
N LYS A 1014 -12.75 18.02 2.21
CA LYS A 1014 -13.75 17.49 3.15
C LYS A 1014 -13.12 16.55 4.19
N GLN A 1015 -12.23 15.65 3.77
CA GLN A 1015 -11.49 14.78 4.69
C GLN A 1015 -10.55 15.58 5.60
N VAL A 1016 -9.89 16.63 5.11
CA VAL A 1016 -9.10 17.56 5.94
C VAL A 1016 -9.96 18.24 6.99
N LYS A 1017 -11.15 18.76 6.64
CA LYS A 1017 -12.09 19.38 7.59
C LYS A 1017 -12.61 18.38 8.64
N GLN A 1018 -12.87 17.13 8.25
CA GLN A 1018 -13.37 16.10 9.17
C GLN A 1018 -12.29 15.50 10.08
N ARG A 1019 -11.05 15.41 9.58
CA ARG A 1019 -9.95 14.71 10.25
C ARG A 1019 -8.92 15.63 10.88
N GLY A 1020 -8.84 16.86 10.41
CA GLY A 1020 -7.70 17.70 10.67
C GLY A 1020 -7.81 18.59 11.90
N PRO A 1021 -6.72 19.31 12.24
CA PRO A 1021 -5.40 19.09 11.63
C PRO A 1021 -4.86 17.68 11.90
N PHE A 1022 -4.18 17.11 10.90
CA PHE A 1022 -3.41 15.89 11.04
C PHE A 1022 -2.15 16.21 11.84
N LEU A 1023 -1.94 15.48 12.93
CA LEU A 1023 -0.85 15.74 13.88
C LEU A 1023 0.49 15.13 13.41
N ASN A 1024 0.42 14.18 12.47
CA ASN A 1024 1.54 13.47 11.86
C ASN A 1024 1.28 13.15 10.39
N PHE A 1025 2.34 12.95 9.61
CA PHE A 1025 2.16 12.56 8.22
C PHE A 1025 1.57 11.14 8.11
N SER A 1026 2.00 10.22 8.98
CA SER A 1026 1.38 8.89 9.06
C SER A 1026 -0.11 8.91 9.42
N GLU A 1027 -0.60 9.90 10.16
CA GLU A 1027 -2.03 10.03 10.47
C GLU A 1027 -2.84 10.42 9.24
N PHE A 1028 -2.29 11.23 8.33
CA PHE A 1028 -2.90 11.53 7.04
C PHE A 1028 -3.01 10.27 6.16
N ILE A 1029 -1.96 9.45 6.18
CA ILE A 1029 -1.91 8.18 5.43
C ILE A 1029 -2.89 7.16 6.02
N ASN A 1030 -2.98 7.09 7.36
CA ASN A 1030 -3.70 6.05 8.07
C ASN A 1030 -5.17 6.36 8.35
N ARG A 1031 -5.96 5.30 8.54
CA ARG A 1031 -7.28 5.39 9.16
C ARG A 1031 -7.16 5.90 10.61
N ARG A 1032 -8.24 6.51 11.13
CA ARG A 1032 -8.29 6.89 12.55
C ARG A 1032 -8.52 5.66 13.43
N LEU A 1033 -7.98 5.67 14.64
CA LEU A 1033 -8.35 4.70 15.68
C LEU A 1033 -9.62 5.16 16.41
N SER A 1034 -10.73 5.22 15.68
CA SER A 1034 -12.03 5.73 16.16
C SER A 1034 -13.19 4.85 15.72
N ASP A 1035 -14.29 4.84 16.47
CA ASP A 1035 -15.42 3.93 16.25
C ASP A 1035 -16.39 4.37 15.12
N ASN A 1036 -16.05 5.44 14.39
CA ASN A 1036 -16.85 5.99 13.30
C ASN A 1036 -16.29 5.58 11.91
N ALA A 1037 -16.95 6.03 10.84
CA ALA A 1037 -16.57 5.69 9.46
C ALA A 1037 -15.11 6.04 9.12
N LEU A 1038 -14.53 7.07 9.76
CA LEU A 1038 -13.14 7.49 9.57
C LEU A 1038 -12.11 6.44 10.03
N GLY A 1039 -12.56 5.43 10.78
CA GLY A 1039 -11.74 4.34 11.26
C GLY A 1039 -11.60 3.15 10.33
N THR A 1040 -12.11 3.22 9.09
CA THR A 1040 -12.06 2.14 8.10
C THR A 1040 -10.93 2.29 7.07
N MET A 1041 -10.56 3.52 6.71
CA MET A 1041 -9.50 3.82 5.74
C MET A 1041 -8.88 5.21 5.90
N GLY A 1042 -7.74 5.42 5.23
CA GLY A 1042 -6.98 6.67 5.19
C GLY A 1042 -7.72 7.84 4.55
N ALA A 1043 -7.19 9.05 4.71
CA ALA A 1043 -7.85 10.29 4.28
C ALA A 1043 -8.04 10.34 2.75
N LEU A 1044 -6.97 10.13 1.98
CA LEU A 1044 -7.04 10.19 0.52
C LEU A 1044 -7.83 9.00 -0.05
N GLN A 1045 -7.74 7.82 0.55
CA GLN A 1045 -8.59 6.68 0.13
C GLN A 1045 -10.08 6.98 0.36
N SER A 1046 -10.44 7.62 1.48
CA SER A 1046 -11.83 8.05 1.73
C SER A 1046 -12.31 9.07 0.69
N ALA A 1047 -11.41 9.89 0.14
CA ALA A 1047 -11.73 10.85 -0.92
C ALA A 1047 -11.89 10.18 -2.30
N ILE A 1048 -11.17 9.10 -2.56
CA ILE A 1048 -11.30 8.29 -3.79
C ILE A 1048 -12.61 7.50 -3.78
N ASP A 1049 -12.94 6.88 -2.64
CA ASP A 1049 -14.09 5.99 -2.47
C ASP A 1049 -15.33 6.72 -1.90
N TYR A 1050 -15.42 8.05 -2.07
CA TYR A 1050 -16.52 8.86 -1.51
C TYR A 1050 -17.92 8.40 -1.96
N ASP A 1051 -18.01 7.74 -3.11
CA ASP A 1051 -19.22 7.28 -3.76
C ASP A 1051 -19.46 5.76 -3.59
N ASP A 1052 -18.69 5.05 -2.76
CA ASP A 1052 -18.84 3.59 -2.57
C ASP A 1052 -20.27 3.16 -2.22
N ALA A 1053 -20.99 3.99 -1.45
CA ALA A 1053 -22.38 3.72 -1.05
C ALA A 1053 -23.42 4.12 -2.12
N SER A 1054 -23.06 4.97 -3.09
CA SER A 1054 -23.93 5.41 -4.16
C SER A 1054 -23.08 5.79 -5.38
N PRO A 1055 -22.69 4.81 -6.21
CA PRO A 1055 -21.72 5.02 -7.29
C PRO A 1055 -22.15 6.11 -8.27
N GLU A 1056 -21.25 7.04 -8.54
CA GLU A 1056 -21.47 8.15 -9.47
C GLU A 1056 -20.71 7.92 -10.76
N SER A 1057 -21.35 8.10 -11.92
CA SER A 1057 -20.72 7.82 -13.23
C SER A 1057 -19.45 8.62 -13.52
N GLY A 1058 -19.28 9.76 -12.85
CA GLY A 1058 -18.11 10.62 -12.96
C GLY A 1058 -16.98 10.28 -11.98
N SER A 1059 -17.16 9.31 -11.08
CA SER A 1059 -16.13 9.00 -10.08
C SER A 1059 -14.93 8.25 -10.68
N ILE A 1060 -13.80 8.30 -9.99
CA ILE A 1060 -12.52 7.73 -10.46
C ILE A 1060 -12.64 6.22 -10.73
N ASN A 1061 -13.29 5.51 -9.81
CA ASN A 1061 -13.41 4.04 -9.82
C ASN A 1061 -14.78 3.55 -10.30
N TYR A 1062 -15.60 4.42 -10.91
CA TYR A 1062 -16.93 4.04 -11.39
C TYR A 1062 -16.99 2.79 -12.27
N PRO A 1063 -16.05 2.53 -13.22
CA PRO A 1063 -16.11 1.30 -14.03
C PRO A 1063 -16.17 0.02 -13.20
N PHE A 1064 -15.52 0.03 -12.04
CA PHE A 1064 -15.47 -1.05 -11.06
C PHE A 1064 -16.65 -1.06 -10.06
N LYS A 1065 -17.63 -0.16 -10.27
CA LYS A 1065 -18.83 0.04 -9.44
C LYS A 1065 -20.11 0.16 -10.30
N SER A 1066 -19.99 -0.05 -11.61
CA SER A 1066 -21.01 0.30 -12.60
C SER A 1066 -22.21 -0.64 -12.62
N HIS A 1067 -22.05 -1.87 -12.09
CA HIS A 1067 -23.12 -2.87 -11.97
C HIS A 1067 -23.39 -3.21 -10.50
N ALA A 1068 -24.65 -3.57 -10.19
CA ALA A 1068 -25.04 -3.95 -8.84
C ALA A 1068 -24.24 -5.16 -8.33
N ASP A 1069 -24.02 -6.16 -9.20
CA ASP A 1069 -23.26 -7.38 -8.86
C ASP A 1069 -21.76 -7.11 -8.59
N TYR A 1070 -21.27 -5.90 -8.88
CA TYR A 1070 -19.90 -5.48 -8.57
C TYR A 1070 -19.78 -4.93 -7.15
N ILE A 1071 -20.89 -4.60 -6.50
CA ILE A 1071 -20.94 -4.09 -5.14
C ILE A 1071 -21.38 -5.21 -4.20
N LEU A 1072 -20.57 -5.48 -3.19
CA LEU A 1072 -20.95 -6.36 -2.10
C LEU A 1072 -21.71 -5.57 -1.04
N GLU A 1073 -22.81 -6.13 -0.54
CA GLU A 1073 -23.59 -5.60 0.58
C GLU A 1073 -23.38 -6.45 1.85
N ASP A 1074 -23.80 -5.92 3.01
CA ASP A 1074 -23.67 -6.63 4.29
C ASP A 1074 -24.46 -7.95 4.32
N SER A 1075 -25.60 -8.01 3.62
CA SER A 1075 -26.40 -9.23 3.48
C SER A 1075 -25.67 -10.37 2.77
N ASP A 1076 -24.71 -10.05 1.90
CA ASP A 1076 -23.96 -11.04 1.11
C ASP A 1076 -22.93 -11.78 1.97
N LEU A 1077 -22.50 -11.19 3.09
CA LEU A 1077 -21.50 -11.77 3.99
C LEU A 1077 -22.03 -12.92 4.85
N GLY A 1078 -23.35 -13.09 4.95
CA GLY A 1078 -23.99 -14.11 5.76
C GLY A 1078 -23.59 -14.08 7.24
N THR A 1079 -23.52 -15.24 7.89
CA THR A 1079 -23.15 -15.36 9.32
C THR A 1079 -21.64 -15.32 9.52
N HIS A 1080 -21.11 -14.28 10.16
CA HIS A 1080 -19.67 -14.14 10.37
C HIS A 1080 -19.29 -13.62 11.77
N ALA A 1081 -18.00 -13.70 12.09
CA ALA A 1081 -17.39 -13.18 13.32
C ALA A 1081 -16.63 -11.85 13.12
N PHE A 1082 -16.75 -11.21 11.95
CA PHE A 1082 -16.15 -9.90 11.68
C PHE A 1082 -16.52 -8.88 12.77
N LYS A 1083 -15.53 -8.07 13.15
CA LYS A 1083 -15.70 -6.96 14.09
C LYS A 1083 -16.09 -5.66 13.40
N THR A 1084 -15.80 -5.56 12.11
CA THR A 1084 -16.12 -4.40 11.28
C THR A 1084 -16.50 -4.90 9.88
N PRO A 1085 -17.67 -5.57 9.74
CA PRO A 1085 -18.13 -6.15 8.47
C PRO A 1085 -18.21 -5.14 7.32
N GLU A 1086 -18.48 -3.87 7.60
CA GLU A 1086 -18.50 -2.79 6.62
C GLU A 1086 -17.13 -2.56 5.92
N SER A 1087 -16.03 -3.14 6.41
CA SER A 1087 -14.73 -3.12 5.70
C SER A 1087 -14.61 -4.25 4.67
N ALA A 1088 -15.50 -5.23 4.71
CA ALA A 1088 -15.58 -6.36 3.77
C ALA A 1088 -16.47 -6.05 2.55
N VAL A 1089 -17.35 -5.05 2.64
CA VAL A 1089 -18.34 -4.65 1.63
C VAL A 1089 -17.85 -3.52 0.71
N GLY A 1090 -18.63 -3.17 -0.32
CA GLY A 1090 -18.28 -2.20 -1.36
C GLY A 1090 -17.82 -2.87 -2.66
N SER A 1091 -17.12 -2.15 -3.54
CA SER A 1091 -16.64 -2.72 -4.81
C SER A 1091 -15.82 -4.00 -4.59
N ARG A 1092 -16.22 -5.09 -5.24
CA ARG A 1092 -15.53 -6.38 -5.25
C ARG A 1092 -14.17 -6.33 -5.97
N PHE A 1093 -13.98 -5.32 -6.83
CA PHE A 1093 -12.74 -5.04 -7.57
C PHE A 1093 -11.75 -4.18 -6.79
N ALA A 1094 -12.07 -3.76 -5.56
CA ALA A 1094 -11.11 -3.00 -4.76
C ALA A 1094 -9.78 -3.75 -4.66
N GLY A 1095 -8.68 -3.07 -5.02
CA GLY A 1095 -7.32 -3.64 -4.98
C GLY A 1095 -6.84 -4.37 -6.24
N ILE A 1096 -7.65 -4.57 -7.27
CA ILE A 1096 -7.16 -5.12 -8.57
C ILE A 1096 -6.37 -4.08 -9.37
N PRO A 1097 -5.44 -4.44 -10.26
CA PRO A 1097 -4.79 -3.48 -11.18
C PRO A 1097 -5.84 -2.66 -11.95
N GLY A 1098 -5.65 -1.34 -12.02
CA GLY A 1098 -6.61 -0.40 -12.64
C GLY A 1098 -7.54 0.28 -11.63
N TYR A 1099 -7.90 -0.39 -10.52
CA TYR A 1099 -8.59 0.24 -9.41
C TYR A 1099 -7.65 1.22 -8.70
N VAL A 1100 -7.98 2.52 -8.74
CA VAL A 1100 -7.14 3.57 -8.17
C VAL A 1100 -7.24 3.53 -6.65
N ILE A 1101 -6.09 3.52 -6.00
CA ILE A 1101 -5.95 3.59 -4.54
C ILE A 1101 -5.02 4.72 -4.14
N GLN A 1102 -5.04 5.10 -2.86
CA GLN A 1102 -4.30 6.22 -2.31
C GLN A 1102 -2.79 6.14 -2.62
N SER A 1103 -2.16 4.96 -2.60
CA SER A 1103 -0.75 4.81 -2.98
C SER A 1103 -0.43 5.23 -4.42
N ASP A 1104 -1.37 5.08 -5.36
CA ASP A 1104 -1.16 5.40 -6.77
C ASP A 1104 -1.03 6.92 -6.98
N LEU A 1105 -1.79 7.70 -6.20
CA LEU A 1105 -1.70 9.17 -6.16
C LEU A 1105 -0.52 9.67 -5.33
N LEU A 1106 -0.20 8.99 -4.22
CA LEU A 1106 0.93 9.36 -3.37
C LEU A 1106 2.27 9.12 -4.07
N LYS A 1107 2.38 8.11 -4.92
CA LYS A 1107 3.63 7.79 -5.62
C LYS A 1107 4.30 9.01 -6.26
N PRO A 1108 3.60 9.83 -7.08
CA PRO A 1108 4.18 11.04 -7.69
C PRO A 1108 4.32 12.26 -6.77
N ILE A 1109 3.51 12.40 -5.71
CA ILE A 1109 3.43 13.67 -4.94
C ILE A 1109 3.94 13.58 -3.51
N ALA A 1110 4.09 12.38 -2.94
CA ALA A 1110 4.28 12.25 -1.49
C ALA A 1110 5.64 12.78 -0.99
N ASN A 1111 6.63 12.86 -1.88
CA ASN A 1111 7.93 13.47 -1.60
C ASN A 1111 7.84 14.98 -1.36
N THR A 1112 6.75 15.62 -1.78
CA THR A 1112 6.48 17.05 -1.57
C THR A 1112 5.39 17.30 -0.54
N LEU A 1113 4.94 16.28 0.21
CA LEU A 1113 3.89 16.45 1.23
C LEU A 1113 4.46 16.59 2.65
N SER A 1114 3.80 17.39 3.47
CA SER A 1114 4.07 17.55 4.90
C SER A 1114 2.78 17.89 5.66
N VAL A 1115 2.81 17.88 6.99
CA VAL A 1115 1.71 18.34 7.87
C VAL A 1115 1.98 19.71 8.48
N ARG A 1116 3.09 20.35 8.09
CA ARG A 1116 3.52 21.64 8.63
C ARG A 1116 4.02 22.58 7.54
N ASP A 1117 3.92 23.86 7.83
CA ASP A 1117 4.50 24.94 7.04
C ASP A 1117 5.94 25.21 7.51
N ASP A 1118 6.81 25.50 6.55
CA ASP A 1118 8.21 25.89 6.71
C ASP A 1118 8.52 27.21 6.00
N THR A 1119 7.67 27.66 5.08
CA THR A 1119 7.68 28.98 4.45
C THR A 1119 6.49 29.79 4.93
N PHE A 1120 6.76 31.01 5.39
CA PHE A 1120 5.74 31.90 5.94
C PHE A 1120 5.83 33.29 5.32
N ARG A 1121 4.66 33.89 5.14
CA ARG A 1121 4.53 35.32 4.83
C ARG A 1121 4.16 36.07 6.09
N ILE A 1122 4.98 37.04 6.46
CA ILE A 1122 4.70 37.92 7.60
C ILE A 1122 4.35 39.30 7.07
N ARG A 1123 3.19 39.82 7.46
CA ARG A 1123 2.85 41.23 7.28
C ARG A 1123 2.82 41.92 8.63
N ALA A 1124 3.45 43.08 8.70
CA ALA A 1124 3.57 43.84 9.94
C ALA A 1124 3.24 45.32 9.70
N TYR A 1125 2.61 45.93 10.70
CA TYR A 1125 2.15 47.30 10.72
C TYR A 1125 2.74 48.05 11.91
N GLY A 1126 3.02 49.34 11.71
CA GLY A 1126 3.33 50.27 12.77
C GLY A 1126 2.75 51.65 12.50
N ASP A 1127 2.25 52.30 13.55
CA ASP A 1127 1.93 53.73 13.51
C ASP A 1127 2.73 54.53 14.54
N ALA A 1128 2.88 55.82 14.24
CA ALA A 1128 3.38 56.81 15.17
C ALA A 1128 2.19 57.67 15.63
N LEU A 1129 2.12 57.91 16.94
CA LEU A 1129 1.11 58.75 17.57
C LEU A 1129 1.73 60.07 18.04
N ASP A 1130 0.93 61.15 18.02
CA ASP A 1130 1.24 62.40 18.72
C ASP A 1130 0.89 62.34 20.22
N ALA A 1131 1.06 63.46 20.93
CA ALA A 1131 0.83 63.53 22.38
C ALA A 1131 -0.66 63.41 22.76
N GLU A 1132 -1.55 63.67 21.81
CA GLU A 1132 -3.00 63.56 21.92
C GLU A 1132 -3.52 62.15 21.55
N GLY A 1133 -2.63 61.27 21.05
CA GLY A 1133 -2.95 59.90 20.68
C GLY A 1133 -3.44 59.73 19.23
N GLU A 1134 -3.31 60.78 18.40
CA GLU A 1134 -3.72 60.76 17.00
C GLU A 1134 -2.60 60.23 16.09
N ILE A 1135 -2.98 59.56 15.00
CA ILE A 1135 -2.04 58.91 14.09
C ILE A 1135 -1.39 59.94 13.16
N ILE A 1136 -0.08 60.13 13.31
CA ILE A 1136 0.71 61.06 12.47
C ILE A 1136 1.44 60.39 11.31
N ALA A 1137 1.69 59.07 11.38
CA ALA A 1137 2.27 58.29 10.29
C ALA A 1137 1.93 56.79 10.41
N ARG A 1138 1.92 56.07 9.29
CA ARG A 1138 1.65 54.62 9.20
C ARG A 1138 2.63 53.96 8.25
N ALA A 1139 3.07 52.74 8.57
CA ALA A 1139 3.93 51.94 7.72
C ALA A 1139 3.53 50.46 7.75
N TRP A 1140 3.64 49.79 6.61
CA TRP A 1140 3.42 48.35 6.46
C TRP A 1140 4.63 47.70 5.78
N CYS A 1141 5.01 46.51 6.21
CA CYS A 1141 6.04 45.71 5.56
C CYS A 1141 5.61 44.26 5.41
N GLU A 1142 6.19 43.59 4.42
CA GLU A 1142 6.01 42.17 4.13
C GLU A 1142 7.37 41.49 4.09
N ALA A 1143 7.49 40.33 4.73
CA ALA A 1143 8.66 39.48 4.66
C ALA A 1143 8.24 38.05 4.35
N ILE A 1144 9.04 37.36 3.53
CA ILE A 1144 8.97 35.90 3.39
C ILE A 1144 10.09 35.31 4.22
N VAL A 1145 9.74 34.34 5.06
CA VAL A 1145 10.65 33.71 6.02
C VAL A 1145 10.64 32.20 5.76
N GLN A 1146 11.83 31.62 5.66
CA GLN A 1146 12.05 30.21 5.34
C GLN A 1146 12.77 29.51 6.49
N ARG A 1147 12.22 28.38 6.92
CA ARG A 1147 12.90 27.45 7.83
C ARG A 1147 13.97 26.67 7.09
N VAL A 1148 15.11 26.43 7.74
CA VAL A 1148 16.23 25.71 7.16
C VAL A 1148 16.59 24.47 7.99
N PRO A 1149 17.38 23.51 7.46
CA PRO A 1149 17.82 22.35 8.23
C PRO A 1149 18.66 22.72 9.46
N GLU A 1150 19.40 23.83 9.45
CA GLU A 1150 20.25 24.21 10.58
C GLU A 1150 19.44 24.55 11.84
N TYR A 1151 19.93 24.11 13.00
CA TYR A 1151 19.42 24.55 14.30
C TYR A 1151 19.71 26.03 14.58
N SER A 1152 18.92 26.67 15.46
CA SER A 1152 19.13 28.07 15.84
C SER A 1152 20.46 28.27 16.57
N ASP A 1153 20.85 27.30 17.39
CA ASP A 1153 22.18 27.18 17.99
C ASP A 1153 22.99 26.10 17.24
N ALA A 1154 24.05 26.54 16.56
CA ALA A 1154 24.87 25.70 15.69
C ALA A 1154 25.77 24.69 16.42
N SER A 1155 25.73 24.63 17.77
CA SER A 1155 26.45 23.62 18.54
C SER A 1155 25.88 22.21 18.40
N ASN A 1156 24.59 22.07 18.06
CA ASN A 1156 24.02 20.79 17.64
C ASN A 1156 24.07 20.66 16.12
N ALA A 1157 24.52 19.50 15.63
CA ALA A 1157 24.43 19.18 14.21
C ALA A 1157 22.96 18.99 13.76
N PRO A 1158 22.61 19.28 12.50
CA PRO A 1158 21.22 19.23 12.00
C PRO A 1158 20.50 17.89 12.18
N GLU A 1159 21.25 16.78 12.19
CA GLU A 1159 20.79 15.41 12.35
C GLU A 1159 20.54 14.99 13.81
N VAL A 1160 20.98 15.79 14.80
CA VAL A 1160 20.77 15.50 16.22
C VAL A 1160 19.26 15.50 16.52
N PRO A 1161 18.71 14.42 17.10
CA PRO A 1161 17.28 14.29 17.31
C PRO A 1161 16.78 14.97 18.60
N ALA A 1162 15.55 15.48 18.55
CA ALA A 1162 14.83 15.94 19.74
C ALA A 1162 14.43 14.79 20.67
N ARG A 1163 14.36 13.55 20.17
CA ARG A 1163 14.15 12.32 20.96
C ARG A 1163 14.49 11.07 20.17
N GLY A 1164 14.80 9.98 20.88
CA GLY A 1164 15.08 8.67 20.32
C GLY A 1164 13.95 7.65 20.50
N ILE A 1165 14.24 6.43 20.07
CA ILE A 1165 13.47 5.22 20.39
C ILE A 1165 14.41 4.28 21.14
N ASP A 1166 13.98 3.75 22.28
CA ASP A 1166 14.77 2.81 23.07
C ASP A 1166 14.69 1.37 22.54
N SER A 1167 15.38 0.43 23.20
CA SER A 1167 15.39 -0.99 22.82
C SER A 1167 14.03 -1.68 22.94
N GLU A 1168 13.09 -1.10 23.68
CA GLU A 1168 11.73 -1.61 23.88
C GLU A 1168 10.75 -0.96 22.89
N GLY A 1169 11.24 -0.13 21.97
CA GLY A 1169 10.43 0.56 20.98
C GLY A 1169 9.61 1.72 21.56
N GLN A 1170 9.96 2.22 22.75
CA GLN A 1170 9.33 3.40 23.35
C GLN A 1170 10.09 4.67 22.97
N PHE A 1171 9.35 5.77 22.80
CA PHE A 1171 9.96 7.07 22.52
C PHE A 1171 10.51 7.70 23.81
N THR A 1172 11.75 8.20 23.77
CA THR A 1172 12.32 8.96 24.88
C THR A 1172 11.65 10.33 25.01
N THR A 1173 11.84 10.99 26.16
CA THR A 1173 11.32 12.35 26.35
C THR A 1173 12.22 13.39 25.66
N VAL A 1174 11.69 14.59 25.45
CA VAL A 1174 12.48 15.72 24.90
C VAL A 1174 13.55 16.18 25.89
N ASP A 1175 13.35 15.96 27.19
CA ASP A 1175 14.33 16.27 28.22
C ASP A 1175 15.55 15.32 28.18
N ASP A 1176 15.38 14.13 27.60
CA ASP A 1176 16.47 13.16 27.36
C ASP A 1176 17.30 13.50 26.10
N SER A 1177 16.96 14.59 25.40
CA SER A 1177 17.61 15.00 24.15
C SER A 1177 19.02 15.57 24.34
N GLU A 1178 19.88 15.30 23.36
CA GLU A 1178 21.20 15.93 23.22
C GLU A 1178 21.14 17.40 22.73
N LEU A 1179 19.94 17.91 22.42
CA LEU A 1179 19.75 19.30 22.03
C LEU A 1179 20.05 20.26 23.20
N THR A 1180 20.69 21.40 22.88
CA THR A 1180 20.91 22.49 23.85
C THR A 1180 19.57 23.05 24.32
N PRO A 1181 19.51 23.69 25.53
CA PRO A 1181 18.29 24.33 26.00
C PRO A 1181 17.68 25.31 24.98
N THR A 1182 18.53 26.02 24.23
CA THR A 1182 18.11 26.91 23.14
C THR A 1182 17.40 26.14 22.04
N ASN A 1183 18.00 25.06 21.53
CA ASN A 1183 17.40 24.27 20.44
C ASN A 1183 16.16 23.49 20.88
N ARG A 1184 16.07 23.06 22.15
CA ARG A 1184 14.83 22.48 22.69
C ARG A 1184 13.67 23.47 22.69
N GLN A 1185 13.95 24.75 22.93
CA GLN A 1185 12.93 25.79 22.95
C GLN A 1185 12.60 26.36 21.57
N TYR A 1186 13.61 26.61 20.74
CA TYR A 1186 13.47 27.36 19.49
C TYR A 1186 13.68 26.51 18.23
N GLY A 1187 14.27 25.32 18.32
CA GLY A 1187 14.44 24.42 17.18
C GLY A 1187 15.24 25.01 16.02
N ARG A 1188 14.82 24.69 14.79
CA ARG A 1188 15.51 25.05 13.55
C ARG A 1188 15.40 26.53 13.21
N ALA A 1189 16.46 27.08 12.64
CA ALA A 1189 16.56 28.49 12.32
C ALA A 1189 15.60 28.91 11.20
N PHE A 1190 15.12 30.15 11.28
CA PHE A 1190 14.42 30.83 10.21
C PHE A 1190 15.30 31.91 9.56
N LYS A 1191 15.27 32.00 8.23
CA LYS A 1191 15.99 33.02 7.43
C LYS A 1191 14.98 33.88 6.68
N ILE A 1192 15.17 35.20 6.68
CA ILE A 1192 14.40 36.11 5.85
C ILE A 1192 14.91 35.99 4.41
N VAL A 1193 14.07 35.52 3.49
CA VAL A 1193 14.41 35.36 2.08
C VAL A 1193 14.01 36.57 1.24
N SER A 1194 12.98 37.31 1.67
CA SER A 1194 12.63 38.60 1.06
C SER A 1194 12.03 39.56 2.09
N PHE A 1195 12.23 40.85 1.87
CA PHE A 1195 11.64 41.94 2.65
C PHE A 1195 11.27 43.10 1.73
N ARG A 1196 10.10 43.69 1.94
CA ARG A 1196 9.69 44.92 1.25
C ARG A 1196 8.77 45.79 2.10
N TRP A 1197 8.82 47.09 1.87
CA TRP A 1197 7.79 48.02 2.33
C TRP A 1197 6.56 47.95 1.42
N MET A 1198 5.38 48.08 2.00
CA MET A 1198 4.10 48.03 1.29
C MET A 1198 3.43 49.40 1.25
N HIS A 1199 2.83 49.74 0.12
CA HIS A 1199 1.95 50.90 0.01
C HIS A 1199 0.53 50.55 0.51
N ARG A 1200 -0.21 51.56 1.01
CA ARG A 1200 -1.58 51.38 1.55
C ARG A 1200 -2.54 50.75 0.54
N SER A 1201 -2.35 51.01 -0.76
CA SER A 1201 -3.19 50.43 -1.83
C SER A 1201 -2.96 48.94 -2.08
N GLU A 1202 -1.97 48.32 -1.43
CA GLU A 1202 -1.65 46.89 -1.55
C GLU A 1202 -2.17 46.06 -0.37
N ILE A 1203 -2.81 46.71 0.61
CA ILE A 1203 -3.29 46.09 1.85
C ILE A 1203 -4.63 45.44 1.60
#